data_AF-A0A6C0BHV8-F1
#
_entry.id   AF-A0A6C0BHV8-F1
#
_cell.length_a   1.000
_cell.length_b   1.000
_cell.length_c   1.000
_cell.angle_alpha   90.00
_cell.angle_beta   90.00
_cell.angle_gamma   90.00
#
_symmetry.space_group_name_H-M   'P 1'
#
loop_
_entity.id
_entity.type
_entity.pdbx_description
1 polymer ?
#
loop_
_entity_poly.entity_id
_entity_poly.type
_entity_poly.pdbx_seq_one_letter_code
_entity_poly.pdbx_strand_id
1 'polypeptide(L)'
;MSTPAPKILNLNAPSVRNQRTLVWLQKQVNTVPWHKWDGIVTSLSDYHTWSNYPTQSNIVGIAITTLSIDIDTFLKDLLPISKKLTMILLAPSILEQKSEDFWVEHFDNILPLDTILSSYPFLVKPWDGTAADAVAIFAVLCRYHRVVDCQTSEERKASQPDITYTYNETPGQAWMVTQFFRHSDAARHKEIKECLVRNCACPHLDQIVLLNETDLSSEWNQVHKKGPLKGKLVIPGAEKIKQVIIGKRLLYADFLKYVKDSVPANVYTILCNADIYFGDSLLELWKMKMEDRMLALLRWDVDEMGQAKLFGPRADSQDVWIFLSQSIKQRTWNQATFGFSLGQPGCDNAFAGHILRQGFLLSNPGLTFQTFHLHQSNVRNYSKKDYIKSDLYINLAPTYIIDTKQEILPDYAPQCICNELVSFEVKSSSMSNEITYCTMLEKAGRYQWEPSVENHYFEPAIPVYSWKNACVSPNGLVYDLYHIYTGKHQDEPRFNYWKEANVSIFTPLQPQKKMIAIPFMNTDRLKHPDTYILHYFSRCMRLRTMYPDASFWIHKPFLTYLSYFQCDFPSCPLFDDATACWCDEVVGFLPGPSSSELGAEDITCLRQMLPTWKEKPTEKVCTIILDDVLTIEYVNDRIVPFLLEKNEEWTIRVVSQEDYASYDALIGSSLCILVGGQDTQEKWAKLWALPQTCCLMEFQQELQIDGECQHLAHIAGLQPWILLLSKGRRKDVQDQIMEQLEKWWKKNGIMV
;
A
#
# COMPACT_ATOMS: atom_id res chain seq x y z
N MET A 1 -26.76 37.00 21.18
CA MET A 1 -26.59 35.54 21.09
C MET A 1 -25.31 35.28 20.32
N SER A 2 -24.28 34.67 20.93
CA SER A 2 -23.05 34.31 20.22
C SER A 2 -23.39 33.27 19.15
N THR A 3 -23.13 33.56 17.88
CA THR A 3 -23.17 32.55 16.82
C THR A 3 -22.30 31.37 17.24
N PRO A 4 -22.79 30.12 17.17
CA PRO A 4 -22.00 28.94 17.49
C PRO A 4 -20.70 28.93 16.69
N ALA A 5 -19.62 28.46 17.29
CA ALA A 5 -18.38 28.23 16.56
C ALA A 5 -18.65 27.26 15.39
N PRO A 6 -18.02 27.48 14.22
CA PRO A 6 -18.24 26.62 13.06
C PRO A 6 -17.77 25.19 13.35
N LYS A 7 -18.53 24.20 12.90
CA LYS A 7 -18.08 22.80 12.95
C LYS A 7 -16.98 22.61 11.91
N ILE A 8 -15.91 21.91 12.28
CA ILE A 8 -14.81 21.56 11.38
C ILE A 8 -14.80 20.04 11.22
N LEU A 9 -14.86 19.55 9.98
CA LEU A 9 -14.64 18.15 9.64
C LEU A 9 -13.35 18.02 8.85
N ASN A 10 -12.50 17.05 9.21
CA ASN A 10 -11.27 16.73 8.48
C ASN A 10 -11.48 15.45 7.69
N LEU A 11 -11.18 15.46 6.39
CA LEU A 11 -11.24 14.28 5.52
C LEU A 11 -9.86 14.03 4.89
N ASN A 12 -9.47 12.76 4.82
CA ASN A 12 -8.17 12.28 4.34
C ASN A 12 -8.29 11.00 3.49
N ALA A 13 -9.50 10.67 3.02
CA ALA A 13 -9.72 9.47 2.22
C ALA A 13 -9.04 9.61 0.84
N PRO A 14 -8.21 8.64 0.41
CA PRO A 14 -7.58 8.66 -0.90
C PRO A 14 -8.60 8.48 -2.03
N SER A 15 -8.22 8.91 -3.23
CA SER A 15 -9.00 8.62 -4.46
C SER A 15 -8.48 7.35 -5.13
N VAL A 16 -9.35 6.60 -5.79
CA VAL A 16 -8.98 5.33 -6.46
C VAL A 16 -9.15 5.47 -7.96
N ARG A 17 -8.21 4.91 -8.75
CA ARG A 17 -8.33 4.82 -10.22
C ARG A 17 -9.34 3.75 -10.65
N ASN A 18 -10.62 4.01 -10.41
CA ASN A 18 -11.71 3.06 -10.63
C ASN A 18 -12.43 3.18 -11.99
N GLN A 19 -11.83 3.88 -12.96
CA GLN A 19 -12.37 4.06 -14.34
C GLN A 19 -11.25 4.01 -15.40
N ARG A 20 -10.13 3.34 -15.12
CA ARG A 20 -9.05 3.20 -16.11
C ARG A 20 -9.60 2.58 -17.39
N THR A 21 -9.37 3.25 -18.52
CA THR A 21 -9.91 2.89 -19.82
C THR A 21 -8.80 2.53 -20.79
N LEU A 22 -8.89 1.36 -21.40
CA LEU A 22 -8.04 0.90 -22.49
C LEU A 22 -8.84 0.96 -23.80
N VAL A 23 -8.30 1.60 -24.84
CA VAL A 23 -8.90 1.60 -26.18
C VAL A 23 -8.06 0.78 -27.15
N TRP A 24 -8.69 -0.11 -27.91
CA TRP A 24 -8.03 -0.82 -29.00
C TRP A 24 -7.97 0.07 -30.25
N LEU A 25 -6.81 0.66 -30.52
CA LEU A 25 -6.60 1.59 -31.62
C LEU A 25 -6.32 0.85 -32.92
N GLN A 26 -7.22 1.01 -33.89
CA GLN A 26 -7.17 0.39 -35.21
C GLN A 26 -7.70 1.33 -36.30
N LYS A 27 -9.01 1.61 -36.27
CA LYS A 27 -9.76 2.27 -37.35
C LYS A 27 -10.58 3.47 -36.87
N GLN A 28 -10.35 3.90 -35.63
CA GLN A 28 -11.05 5.02 -35.02
C GLN A 28 -10.72 6.34 -35.73
N VAL A 29 -11.57 7.34 -35.51
CA VAL A 29 -11.38 8.69 -36.07
C VAL A 29 -10.20 9.38 -35.38
N ASN A 30 -9.22 9.82 -36.16
CA ASN A 30 -7.98 10.42 -35.66
C ASN A 30 -8.13 11.85 -35.08
N THR A 31 -9.28 12.50 -35.28
CA THR A 31 -9.60 13.81 -34.68
C THR A 31 -10.07 13.70 -33.24
N VAL A 32 -10.42 12.50 -32.76
CA VAL A 32 -10.78 12.27 -31.36
C VAL A 32 -9.49 12.30 -30.52
N PRO A 33 -9.50 12.98 -29.34
CA PRO A 33 -8.32 13.09 -28.48
C PRO A 33 -8.05 11.79 -27.69
N TRP A 34 -7.68 10.71 -28.38
CA TRP A 34 -7.44 9.39 -27.77
C TRP A 34 -6.31 9.36 -26.74
N HIS A 35 -5.39 10.33 -26.76
CA HIS A 35 -4.35 10.50 -25.73
C HIS A 35 -4.88 10.66 -24.30
N LYS A 36 -6.18 10.94 -24.13
CA LYS A 36 -6.86 11.00 -22.83
C LYS A 36 -7.08 9.63 -22.20
N TRP A 37 -7.02 8.55 -22.98
CA TRP A 37 -7.09 7.17 -22.54
C TRP A 37 -5.80 6.43 -22.87
N ASP A 38 -5.60 5.28 -22.24
CA ASP A 38 -4.51 4.39 -22.59
C ASP A 38 -4.91 3.59 -23.85
N GLY A 39 -3.99 3.50 -24.81
CA GLY A 39 -4.19 2.80 -26.07
C GLY A 39 -3.40 1.51 -26.16
N ILE A 40 -3.98 0.51 -26.82
CA ILE A 40 -3.29 -0.70 -27.26
C ILE A 40 -3.45 -0.87 -28.77
N VAL A 41 -2.41 -1.35 -29.42
CA VAL A 41 -2.40 -1.67 -30.85
C VAL A 41 -2.04 -3.14 -31.05
N THR A 42 -2.35 -3.69 -32.22
CA THR A 42 -2.09 -5.11 -32.54
C THR A 42 -1.16 -5.31 -33.73
N SER A 43 -0.54 -4.22 -34.20
CA SER A 43 0.47 -4.24 -35.26
C SER A 43 1.44 -3.05 -35.11
N LEU A 44 2.66 -3.20 -35.63
CA LEU A 44 3.63 -2.10 -35.70
C LEU A 44 3.15 -0.97 -36.63
N SER A 45 2.42 -1.29 -37.70
CA SER A 45 1.80 -0.29 -38.58
C SER A 45 0.79 0.58 -37.84
N ASP A 46 -0.03 -0.02 -36.97
CA ASP A 46 -0.98 0.74 -36.14
C ASP A 46 -0.22 1.59 -35.13
N TYR A 47 0.84 1.06 -34.49
CA TYR A 47 1.68 1.84 -33.59
C TYR A 47 2.20 3.12 -34.27
N HIS A 48 2.82 2.99 -35.45
CA HIS A 48 3.34 4.13 -36.19
C HIS A 48 2.25 5.09 -36.64
N THR A 49 1.09 4.57 -37.04
CA THR A 49 -0.06 5.39 -37.43
C THR A 49 -0.53 6.25 -36.26
N TRP A 50 -0.75 5.64 -35.10
CA TRP A 50 -1.29 6.31 -33.91
C TRP A 50 -0.27 7.16 -33.15
N SER A 51 1.02 6.84 -33.24
CA SER A 51 2.10 7.65 -32.64
C SER A 51 2.42 8.91 -33.44
N ASN A 52 2.24 8.89 -34.77
CA ASN A 52 2.60 10.02 -35.64
C ASN A 52 1.44 11.01 -35.87
N TYR A 53 0.24 10.73 -35.35
CA TYR A 53 -0.88 11.65 -35.48
C TYR A 53 -0.66 12.96 -34.69
N PRO A 54 -1.23 14.10 -35.14
CA PRO A 54 -1.11 15.38 -34.44
C PRO A 54 -1.58 15.37 -32.98
N THR A 55 -2.53 14.49 -32.66
CA THR A 55 -3.08 14.31 -31.31
C THR A 55 -2.33 13.28 -30.47
N GLN A 56 -1.28 12.65 -31.03
CA GLN A 56 -0.39 11.61 -30.46
C GLN A 56 -1.04 10.73 -29.38
N SER A 57 -1.52 9.55 -29.75
CA SER A 57 -2.22 8.68 -28.80
C SER A 57 -1.26 8.11 -27.75
N ASN A 58 -1.73 7.95 -26.52
CA ASN A 58 -0.95 7.36 -25.43
C ASN A 58 -0.95 5.82 -25.55
N ILE A 59 -0.06 5.26 -26.36
CA ILE A 59 0.02 3.82 -26.57
C ILE A 59 0.86 3.19 -25.46
N VAL A 60 0.23 2.38 -24.60
CA VAL A 60 0.87 1.74 -23.45
C VAL A 60 1.27 0.29 -23.71
N GLY A 61 0.74 -0.33 -24.76
CA GLY A 61 1.04 -1.72 -25.07
C GLY A 61 0.77 -2.12 -26.51
N ILE A 62 1.30 -3.29 -26.86
CA ILE A 62 1.10 -3.92 -28.17
C ILE A 62 0.89 -5.43 -28.00
N ALA A 63 -0.07 -5.98 -28.74
CA ALA A 63 -0.37 -7.41 -28.74
C ALA A 63 -0.27 -7.96 -30.17
N ILE A 64 0.82 -8.68 -30.48
CA ILE A 64 1.13 -9.12 -31.84
C ILE A 64 0.90 -10.63 -31.93
N THR A 65 -0.12 -11.01 -32.69
CA THR A 65 -0.53 -12.42 -32.83
C THR A 65 -0.01 -13.08 -34.11
N THR A 66 0.41 -12.27 -35.09
CA THR A 66 0.92 -12.73 -36.38
C THR A 66 2.03 -11.82 -36.88
N LEU A 67 2.98 -12.41 -37.62
CA LEU A 67 4.09 -11.69 -38.25
C LEU A 67 3.74 -11.40 -39.72
N SER A 68 3.87 -10.16 -40.17
CA SER A 68 3.60 -9.74 -41.56
C SER A 68 4.87 -9.44 -42.38
N ILE A 69 6.02 -9.40 -41.72
CA ILE A 69 7.34 -9.08 -42.26
C ILE A 69 8.36 -10.08 -41.72
N ASP A 70 9.60 -10.08 -42.20
CA ASP A 70 10.64 -10.95 -41.62
C ASP A 70 10.99 -10.56 -40.18
N ILE A 71 11.47 -11.53 -39.39
CA ILE A 71 11.73 -11.35 -37.96
C ILE A 71 12.80 -10.30 -37.67
N ASP A 72 13.83 -10.16 -38.51
CA ASP A 72 14.93 -9.23 -38.24
C ASP A 72 14.48 -7.78 -38.48
N THR A 73 13.70 -7.53 -39.53
CA THR A 73 13.06 -6.22 -39.77
C THR A 73 12.06 -5.90 -38.65
N PHE A 74 11.26 -6.87 -38.21
CA PHE A 74 10.33 -6.72 -37.10
C PHE A 74 11.04 -6.32 -35.80
N LEU A 75 12.10 -7.04 -35.42
CA LEU A 75 12.85 -6.78 -34.19
C LEU A 75 13.54 -5.42 -34.20
N LYS A 76 14.09 -5.01 -35.36
CA LYS A 76 14.72 -3.70 -35.52
C LYS A 76 13.75 -2.55 -35.23
N ASP A 77 12.47 -2.73 -35.56
CA ASP A 77 11.41 -1.75 -35.31
C ASP A 77 10.84 -1.88 -33.88
N LEU A 78 10.63 -3.11 -33.39
CA LEU A 78 10.09 -3.36 -32.06
C LEU A 78 11.02 -2.91 -30.93
N LEU A 79 12.34 -3.08 -31.06
CA LEU A 79 13.31 -2.80 -29.99
C LEU A 79 13.31 -1.32 -29.50
N PRO A 80 13.26 -0.29 -30.36
CA PRO A 80 13.11 1.09 -29.89
C PRO A 80 11.70 1.38 -29.35
N ILE A 81 10.68 0.67 -29.84
CA ILE A 81 9.29 0.82 -29.39
C ILE A 81 9.10 0.22 -27.99
N SER A 82 9.69 -0.94 -27.72
CA SER A 82 9.52 -1.68 -26.46
C SER A 82 9.91 -0.85 -25.24
N LYS A 83 10.92 0.02 -25.37
CA LYS A 83 11.38 0.94 -24.31
C LYS A 83 10.34 2.01 -23.94
N LYS A 84 9.31 2.20 -24.75
CA LYS A 84 8.22 3.17 -24.51
C LYS A 84 6.92 2.50 -24.07
N LEU A 85 6.83 1.18 -24.15
CA LEU A 85 5.64 0.42 -23.83
C LEU A 85 5.73 -0.17 -22.43
N THR A 86 4.59 -0.23 -21.74
CA THR A 86 4.48 -0.92 -20.47
C THR A 86 4.64 -2.42 -20.65
N MET A 87 4.01 -2.99 -21.69
CA MET A 87 3.96 -4.44 -21.91
C MET A 87 3.72 -4.80 -23.36
N ILE A 88 4.30 -5.92 -23.78
CA ILE A 88 4.20 -6.50 -25.12
C ILE A 88 3.68 -7.93 -24.97
N LEU A 89 2.61 -8.28 -25.67
CA LEU A 89 2.12 -9.65 -25.75
C LEU A 89 2.47 -10.23 -27.12
N LEU A 90 3.15 -11.36 -27.15
CA LEU A 90 3.54 -12.03 -28.41
C LEU A 90 2.93 -13.43 -28.49
N ALA A 91 2.50 -13.81 -29.69
CA ALA A 91 2.09 -15.17 -29.99
C ALA A 91 3.31 -16.12 -30.08
N PRO A 92 3.10 -17.43 -29.81
CA PRO A 92 4.18 -18.43 -29.82
C PRO A 92 4.91 -18.52 -31.15
N SER A 93 4.18 -18.44 -32.26
CA SER A 93 4.72 -18.49 -33.62
C SER A 93 5.76 -17.40 -33.92
N ILE A 94 5.73 -16.29 -33.18
CA ILE A 94 6.71 -15.20 -33.26
C ILE A 94 7.90 -15.50 -32.35
N LEU A 95 7.63 -15.94 -31.13
CA LEU A 95 8.66 -16.25 -30.13
C LEU A 95 9.59 -17.37 -30.61
N GLU A 96 9.04 -18.39 -31.27
CA GLU A 96 9.76 -19.52 -31.87
C GLU A 96 10.77 -19.11 -32.96
N GLN A 97 10.72 -17.87 -33.48
CA GLN A 97 11.67 -17.38 -34.48
C GLN A 97 13.06 -17.07 -33.90
N LYS A 98 13.18 -16.98 -32.57
CA LYS A 98 14.45 -16.74 -31.84
C LYS A 98 14.52 -17.63 -30.60
N SER A 99 15.70 -17.74 -29.99
CA SER A 99 15.85 -18.47 -28.72
C SER A 99 15.22 -17.72 -27.55
N GLU A 100 14.87 -18.44 -26.48
CA GLU A 100 14.40 -17.84 -25.23
C GLU A 100 15.42 -16.83 -24.65
N ASP A 101 16.71 -17.21 -24.61
CA ASP A 101 17.80 -16.32 -24.18
C ASP A 101 17.82 -14.99 -24.93
N PHE A 102 17.55 -15.01 -26.24
CA PHE A 102 17.50 -13.78 -27.04
C PHE A 102 16.41 -12.84 -26.53
N TRP A 103 15.21 -13.34 -26.26
CA TRP A 103 14.10 -12.51 -25.80
C TRP A 103 14.38 -11.93 -24.42
N VAL A 104 14.88 -12.75 -23.49
CA VAL A 104 15.22 -12.34 -22.12
C VAL A 104 16.35 -11.30 -22.10
N GLU A 105 17.35 -11.44 -22.96
CA GLU A 105 18.48 -10.48 -23.02
C GLU A 105 18.10 -9.11 -23.61
N HIS A 106 17.04 -9.04 -24.44
CA HIS A 106 16.71 -7.83 -25.20
C HIS A 106 15.43 -7.13 -24.74
N PHE A 107 14.56 -7.82 -23.98
CA PHE A 107 13.25 -7.31 -23.58
C PHE A 107 12.89 -7.69 -22.14
N ASP A 108 12.55 -6.68 -21.34
CA ASP A 108 12.11 -6.88 -19.95
C ASP A 108 10.57 -6.88 -19.80
N ASN A 109 9.84 -6.67 -20.91
CA ASN A 109 8.39 -6.40 -20.91
C ASN A 109 7.60 -7.24 -21.91
N ILE A 110 8.16 -8.33 -22.40
CA ILE A 110 7.45 -9.30 -23.25
C ILE A 110 6.83 -10.40 -22.39
N LEU A 111 5.54 -10.69 -22.60
CA LEU A 111 4.86 -11.86 -22.06
C LEU A 111 4.35 -12.76 -23.20
N PRO A 112 4.66 -14.08 -23.17
CA PRO A 112 4.13 -15.05 -24.14
C PRO A 112 2.64 -15.33 -23.93
N LEU A 113 1.82 -15.24 -24.97
CA LEU A 113 0.36 -15.42 -24.87
C LEU A 113 -0.08 -16.86 -24.52
N ASP A 114 0.70 -17.87 -24.86
CA ASP A 114 0.39 -19.28 -24.59
C ASP A 114 0.68 -19.70 -23.15
N THR A 115 1.74 -19.16 -22.55
CA THR A 115 2.14 -19.51 -21.17
C THR A 115 1.62 -18.53 -20.12
N ILE A 116 1.07 -17.38 -20.52
CA ILE A 116 0.64 -16.32 -19.59
C ILE A 116 -0.35 -16.78 -18.52
N LEU A 117 -1.23 -17.73 -18.84
CA LEU A 117 -2.19 -18.29 -17.89
C LEU A 117 -1.49 -19.01 -16.72
N SER A 118 -0.33 -19.62 -16.97
CA SER A 118 0.43 -20.32 -15.92
C SER A 118 0.99 -19.35 -14.88
N SER A 119 1.41 -18.15 -15.30
CA SER A 119 1.94 -17.11 -14.42
C SER A 119 0.83 -16.24 -13.81
N TYR A 120 -0.32 -16.13 -14.46
CA TYR A 120 -1.45 -15.29 -14.05
C TYR A 120 -2.77 -16.08 -14.09
N PRO A 121 -3.01 -16.97 -13.10
CA PRO A 121 -4.16 -17.88 -13.11
C PRO A 121 -5.52 -17.17 -13.02
N PHE A 122 -5.56 -15.92 -12.54
CA PHE A 122 -6.75 -15.07 -12.54
C PHE A 122 -7.30 -14.78 -13.94
N LEU A 123 -6.56 -15.08 -15.01
CA LEU A 123 -7.07 -15.02 -16.38
C LEU A 123 -8.14 -16.08 -16.65
N VAL A 124 -8.17 -17.19 -15.88
CA VAL A 124 -9.12 -18.31 -15.91
C VAL A 124 -9.15 -19.14 -17.20
N LYS A 125 -9.01 -18.50 -18.37
CA LYS A 125 -9.06 -19.12 -19.70
C LYS A 125 -7.77 -18.84 -20.47
N PRO A 126 -7.26 -19.83 -21.23
CA PRO A 126 -6.12 -19.63 -22.11
C PRO A 126 -6.48 -18.65 -23.24
N TRP A 127 -5.45 -18.07 -23.86
CA TRP A 127 -5.63 -17.26 -25.05
C TRP A 127 -6.29 -18.06 -26.18
N ASP A 128 -7.30 -17.48 -26.85
CA ASP A 128 -8.08 -18.15 -27.90
C ASP A 128 -7.49 -18.08 -29.32
N GLY A 129 -6.31 -17.47 -29.47
CA GLY A 129 -5.67 -17.28 -30.77
C GLY A 129 -5.97 -15.94 -31.45
N THR A 130 -6.91 -15.14 -30.93
CA THR A 130 -7.34 -13.88 -31.55
C THR A 130 -6.64 -12.65 -30.97
N ALA A 131 -6.52 -11.60 -31.77
CA ALA A 131 -5.98 -10.32 -31.31
C ALA A 131 -6.91 -9.63 -30.29
N ALA A 132 -8.23 -9.83 -30.42
CA ALA A 132 -9.21 -9.31 -29.48
C ALA A 132 -9.04 -9.94 -28.08
N ASP A 133 -8.80 -11.24 -28.01
CA ASP A 133 -8.54 -11.90 -26.73
C ASP A 133 -7.20 -11.49 -26.12
N ALA A 134 -6.17 -11.28 -26.94
CA ALA A 134 -4.89 -10.73 -26.47
C ALA A 134 -5.05 -9.32 -25.86
N VAL A 135 -5.89 -8.47 -26.46
CA VAL A 135 -6.24 -7.15 -25.90
C VAL A 135 -7.00 -7.29 -24.58
N ALA A 136 -7.95 -8.22 -24.49
CA ALA A 136 -8.69 -8.51 -23.26
C ALA A 136 -7.78 -9.03 -22.14
N ILE A 137 -6.81 -9.89 -22.46
CA ILE A 137 -5.78 -10.38 -21.51
C ILE A 137 -4.93 -9.20 -21.02
N PHE A 138 -4.44 -8.35 -21.92
CA PHE A 138 -3.70 -7.13 -21.55
C PHE A 138 -4.49 -6.27 -20.56
N ALA A 139 -5.80 -6.11 -20.81
CA ALA A 139 -6.67 -5.28 -19.99
C ALA A 139 -6.72 -5.76 -18.53
N VAL A 140 -6.84 -7.06 -18.29
CA VAL A 140 -6.88 -7.63 -16.93
C VAL A 140 -5.54 -7.54 -16.24
N LEU A 141 -4.45 -7.93 -16.91
CA LEU A 141 -3.10 -7.87 -16.35
C LEU A 141 -2.76 -6.45 -15.85
N CYS A 142 -3.17 -5.46 -16.64
CA CYS A 142 -2.96 -4.06 -16.32
C CYS A 142 -4.09 -3.45 -15.46
N ARG A 143 -5.05 -4.25 -14.97
CA ARG A 143 -6.15 -3.86 -14.07
C ARG A 143 -6.99 -2.68 -14.60
N TYR A 144 -7.32 -2.73 -15.89
CA TYR A 144 -8.28 -1.80 -16.48
C TYR A 144 -9.71 -2.08 -15.98
N HIS A 145 -10.56 -1.07 -16.03
CA HIS A 145 -11.97 -1.16 -15.61
C HIS A 145 -12.90 -1.12 -16.83
N ARG A 146 -12.40 -0.61 -17.95
CA ARG A 146 -13.12 -0.49 -19.20
C ARG A 146 -12.22 -0.76 -20.39
N VAL A 147 -12.74 -1.51 -21.35
CA VAL A 147 -12.10 -1.73 -22.65
C VAL A 147 -13.04 -1.23 -23.75
N VAL A 148 -12.51 -0.42 -24.66
CA VAL A 148 -13.26 0.21 -25.75
C VAL A 148 -12.86 -0.40 -27.09
N ASP A 149 -13.88 -0.71 -27.90
CA ASP A 149 -13.76 -1.26 -29.26
C ASP A 149 -13.07 -2.62 -29.34
N CYS A 150 -13.20 -3.44 -28.29
CA CYS A 150 -12.66 -4.80 -28.26
C CYS A 150 -13.77 -5.87 -28.31
N GLN A 151 -13.92 -6.49 -29.49
CA GLN A 151 -14.88 -7.57 -29.71
C GLN A 151 -14.28 -8.94 -29.32
N THR A 152 -14.16 -9.18 -28.01
CA THR A 152 -13.75 -10.49 -27.47
C THR A 152 -14.94 -11.43 -27.25
N SER A 153 -14.67 -12.71 -26.99
CA SER A 153 -15.66 -13.76 -26.76
C SER A 153 -16.49 -13.53 -25.49
N GLU A 154 -17.71 -14.05 -25.45
CA GLU A 154 -18.58 -13.95 -24.27
C GLU A 154 -18.00 -14.73 -23.08
N GLU A 155 -17.31 -15.84 -23.35
CA GLU A 155 -16.59 -16.61 -22.35
C GLU A 155 -15.48 -15.80 -21.68
N ARG A 156 -14.69 -15.03 -22.46
CA ARG A 156 -13.67 -14.13 -21.91
C ARG A 156 -14.30 -13.02 -21.06
N LYS A 157 -15.37 -12.37 -21.54
CA LYS A 157 -16.08 -11.34 -20.78
C LYS A 157 -16.61 -11.89 -19.45
N ALA A 158 -17.19 -13.09 -19.47
CA ALA A 158 -17.70 -13.75 -18.27
C ALA A 158 -16.59 -14.05 -17.25
N SER A 159 -15.35 -14.28 -17.69
CA SER A 159 -14.19 -14.45 -16.80
C SER A 159 -13.63 -13.15 -16.20
N GLN A 160 -14.15 -11.98 -16.62
CA GLN A 160 -13.64 -10.66 -16.25
C GLN A 160 -14.77 -9.72 -15.81
N PRO A 161 -15.50 -10.05 -14.74
CA PRO A 161 -16.71 -9.33 -14.35
C PRO A 161 -16.46 -7.85 -13.99
N ASP A 162 -15.23 -7.50 -13.59
CA ASP A 162 -14.85 -6.14 -13.22
C ASP A 162 -14.53 -5.23 -14.42
N ILE A 163 -14.48 -5.79 -15.64
CA ILE A 163 -14.19 -5.03 -16.86
C ILE A 163 -15.48 -4.81 -17.66
N THR A 164 -15.79 -3.54 -17.91
CA THR A 164 -16.86 -3.17 -18.84
C THR A 164 -16.34 -3.06 -20.27
N TYR A 165 -16.99 -3.72 -21.22
CA TYR A 165 -16.69 -3.61 -22.64
C TYR A 165 -17.66 -2.64 -23.32
N THR A 166 -17.14 -1.56 -23.92
CA THR A 166 -17.95 -0.56 -24.64
C THR A 166 -17.46 -0.37 -26.08
N TYR A 167 -18.29 0.26 -26.91
CA TYR A 167 -18.03 0.43 -28.34
C TYR A 167 -18.40 1.84 -28.79
N ASN A 168 -17.58 2.41 -29.68
CA ASN A 168 -17.74 3.76 -30.22
C ASN A 168 -17.81 4.85 -29.14
N GLU A 169 -17.24 4.59 -27.96
CA GLU A 169 -17.16 5.55 -26.88
C GLU A 169 -15.92 6.43 -27.06
N THR A 170 -16.03 7.72 -26.76
CA THR A 170 -14.93 8.68 -26.88
C THR A 170 -14.59 9.31 -25.52
N PRO A 171 -13.34 9.72 -25.28
CA PRO A 171 -12.97 10.44 -24.07
C PRO A 171 -13.82 11.69 -23.85
N GLY A 172 -14.28 11.89 -22.60
CA GLY A 172 -15.02 13.09 -22.21
C GLY A 172 -14.20 14.38 -22.35
N GLN A 173 -14.88 15.52 -22.43
CA GLN A 173 -14.23 16.83 -22.51
C GLN A 173 -13.92 17.40 -21.12
N ALA A 174 -12.89 18.25 -21.03
CA ALA A 174 -12.55 19.03 -19.85
C ALA A 174 -12.61 20.53 -20.15
N TRP A 175 -13.46 21.24 -19.41
CA TRP A 175 -13.69 22.68 -19.53
C TRP A 175 -13.20 23.39 -18.27
N MET A 176 -12.23 24.28 -18.44
CA MET A 176 -11.75 25.16 -17.37
C MET A 176 -12.66 26.39 -17.27
N VAL A 177 -13.01 26.80 -16.06
CA VAL A 177 -13.77 28.02 -15.77
C VAL A 177 -12.97 28.85 -14.77
N THR A 178 -12.66 30.08 -15.14
CA THR A 178 -11.98 31.03 -14.26
C THR A 178 -12.39 32.46 -14.59
N GLN A 179 -11.82 33.43 -13.89
CA GLN A 179 -11.95 34.85 -14.20
C GLN A 179 -10.58 35.42 -14.55
N PHE A 180 -10.43 35.91 -15.77
CA PHE A 180 -9.23 36.64 -16.17
C PHE A 180 -9.43 38.13 -15.90
N PHE A 181 -8.40 38.79 -15.39
CA PHE A 181 -8.43 40.21 -15.10
C PHE A 181 -7.04 40.84 -15.26
N ARG A 182 -7.02 42.15 -15.48
CA ARG A 182 -5.80 42.94 -15.54
C ARG A 182 -5.47 43.49 -14.16
N HIS A 183 -4.47 42.91 -13.51
CA HIS A 183 -3.99 43.41 -12.22
C HIS A 183 -3.26 44.76 -12.41
N SER A 184 -3.35 45.66 -11.41
CA SER A 184 -2.69 46.97 -11.45
C SER A 184 -1.16 46.85 -11.41
N ASP A 185 -0.65 45.92 -10.61
CA ASP A 185 0.76 45.50 -10.63
C ASP A 185 1.08 44.72 -11.92
N ALA A 186 2.13 45.16 -12.62
CA ALA A 186 2.53 44.62 -13.92
C ALA A 186 3.13 43.21 -13.83
N ALA A 187 3.87 42.89 -12.75
CA ALA A 187 4.43 41.56 -12.56
C ALA A 187 3.31 40.55 -12.32
N ARG A 188 2.35 40.88 -11.44
CA ARG A 188 1.17 40.05 -11.19
C ARG A 188 0.31 39.85 -12.43
N HIS A 189 0.12 40.90 -13.24
CA HIS A 189 -0.59 40.76 -14.51
C HIS A 189 0.12 39.81 -15.48
N LYS A 190 1.45 39.88 -15.55
CA LYS A 190 2.27 38.98 -16.37
C LYS A 190 2.11 37.52 -15.93
N GLU A 191 2.09 37.24 -14.63
CA GLU A 191 1.85 35.89 -14.09
C GLU A 191 0.48 35.33 -14.51
N ILE A 192 -0.58 36.10 -14.32
CA ILE A 192 -1.95 35.70 -14.69
C ILE A 192 -2.03 35.43 -16.21
N LYS A 193 -1.40 36.29 -17.02
CA LYS A 193 -1.35 36.11 -18.47
C LYS A 193 -0.58 34.86 -18.86
N GLU A 194 0.54 34.59 -18.21
CA GLU A 194 1.32 33.36 -18.42
C GLU A 194 0.52 32.11 -18.05
N CYS A 195 -0.24 32.10 -16.95
CA CYS A 195 -1.13 30.99 -16.62
C CYS A 195 -2.17 30.73 -17.72
N LEU A 196 -2.78 31.80 -18.26
CA LEU A 196 -3.73 31.66 -19.36
C LEU A 196 -3.05 31.07 -20.62
N VAL A 197 -1.83 31.53 -20.95
CA VAL A 197 -1.04 30.99 -22.07
C VAL A 197 -0.77 29.50 -21.89
N ARG A 198 -0.31 29.08 -20.71
CA ARG A 198 -0.04 27.65 -20.41
C ARG A 198 -1.31 26.79 -20.48
N ASN A 199 -2.43 27.30 -20.00
CA ASN A 199 -3.71 26.60 -20.11
C ASN A 199 -4.18 26.47 -21.56
N CYS A 200 -3.98 27.48 -22.41
CA CYS A 200 -4.27 27.37 -23.84
C CYS A 200 -3.43 26.27 -24.50
N ALA A 201 -2.17 26.15 -24.10
CA ALA A 201 -1.23 25.15 -24.59
C ALA A 201 -1.51 23.72 -24.06
N CYS A 202 -2.24 23.57 -22.94
CA CYS A 202 -2.56 22.26 -22.37
C CYS A 202 -3.45 21.45 -23.34
N PRO A 203 -2.99 20.29 -23.87
CA PRO A 203 -3.74 19.51 -24.85
C PRO A 203 -4.99 18.85 -24.25
N HIS A 204 -5.04 18.70 -22.93
CA HIS A 204 -6.11 18.02 -22.22
C HIS A 204 -7.30 18.94 -21.87
N LEU A 205 -7.14 20.27 -22.02
CA LEU A 205 -8.23 21.24 -21.92
C LEU A 205 -8.86 21.47 -23.29
N ASP A 206 -10.16 21.19 -23.39
CA ASP A 206 -10.93 21.37 -24.63
C ASP A 206 -11.50 22.78 -24.74
N GLN A 207 -11.85 23.41 -23.62
CA GLN A 207 -12.39 24.77 -23.60
C GLN A 207 -11.98 25.52 -22.33
N ILE A 208 -11.74 26.83 -22.47
CA ILE A 208 -11.42 27.75 -21.37
C ILE A 208 -12.50 28.83 -21.31
N VAL A 209 -13.33 28.80 -20.29
CA VAL A 209 -14.41 29.77 -20.06
C VAL A 209 -13.94 30.86 -19.12
N LEU A 210 -13.96 32.10 -19.60
CA LEU A 210 -13.58 33.28 -18.82
C LEU A 210 -14.83 34.07 -18.43
N LEU A 211 -15.27 33.94 -17.18
CA LEU A 211 -16.40 34.68 -16.62
C LEU A 211 -15.90 36.04 -16.09
N ASN A 212 -15.87 37.04 -16.96
CA ASN A 212 -15.16 38.30 -16.72
C ASN A 212 -16.10 39.46 -16.41
N GLU A 213 -15.56 40.47 -15.73
CA GLU A 213 -16.27 41.73 -15.44
C GLU A 213 -16.49 42.57 -16.70
N THR A 214 -15.49 42.60 -17.59
CA THR A 214 -15.45 43.43 -18.79
C THR A 214 -14.84 42.66 -19.95
N ASP A 215 -14.99 43.16 -21.17
CA ASP A 215 -14.36 42.58 -22.36
C ASP A 215 -12.84 42.75 -22.29
N LEU A 216 -12.13 41.62 -22.37
CA LEU A 216 -10.67 41.53 -22.29
C LEU A 216 -10.11 40.73 -23.47
N SER A 217 -10.93 40.47 -24.49
CA SER A 217 -10.60 39.63 -25.65
C SER A 217 -9.34 40.10 -26.39
N SER A 218 -9.04 41.40 -26.36
CA SER A 218 -7.81 41.96 -26.94
C SER A 218 -6.51 41.45 -26.28
N GLU A 219 -6.57 40.84 -25.10
CA GLU A 219 -5.40 40.29 -24.42
C GLU A 219 -4.90 38.97 -25.02
N TRP A 220 -5.80 38.19 -25.66
CA TRP A 220 -5.48 36.88 -26.25
C TRP A 220 -5.85 36.72 -27.73
N ASN A 221 -6.80 37.50 -28.27
CA ASN A 221 -7.20 37.44 -29.70
C ASN A 221 -6.28 38.23 -30.64
N GLN A 222 -5.05 38.55 -30.21
CA GLN A 222 -4.10 39.25 -31.06
C GLN A 222 -3.61 38.32 -32.16
N VAL A 223 -3.52 38.80 -33.39
CA VAL A 223 -3.01 38.03 -34.54
C VAL A 223 -1.73 38.65 -35.10
N HIS A 224 -0.83 37.81 -35.61
CA HIS A 224 0.36 38.30 -36.30
C HIS A 224 -0.02 39.08 -37.56
N LYS A 225 0.49 40.31 -37.68
CA LYS A 225 0.17 41.21 -38.80
C LYS A 225 1.08 41.03 -40.02
N LYS A 226 2.28 40.47 -39.85
CA LYS A 226 3.32 40.29 -40.89
C LYS A 226 4.13 39.00 -40.62
N GLY A 227 4.85 38.53 -41.64
CA GLY A 227 5.75 37.36 -41.53
C GLY A 227 5.06 36.00 -41.73
N PRO A 228 5.79 34.89 -41.54
CA PRO A 228 5.31 33.52 -41.81
C PRO A 228 4.15 33.06 -40.91
N LEU A 229 3.87 33.80 -39.83
CA LEU A 229 2.74 33.54 -38.92
C LEU A 229 1.54 34.46 -39.18
N LYS A 230 1.55 35.31 -40.22
CA LYS A 230 0.48 36.27 -40.52
C LYS A 230 -0.90 35.60 -40.52
N GLY A 231 -1.84 36.14 -39.75
CA GLY A 231 -3.20 35.61 -39.60
C GLY A 231 -3.36 34.53 -38.52
N LYS A 232 -2.28 34.04 -37.91
CA LYS A 232 -2.35 33.16 -36.73
C LYS A 232 -2.42 33.98 -35.43
N LEU A 233 -3.07 33.40 -34.41
CA LEU A 233 -3.10 33.96 -33.06
C LEU A 233 -1.68 34.05 -32.48
N VAL A 234 -1.41 35.13 -31.76
CA VAL A 234 -0.15 35.36 -31.03
C VAL A 234 -0.05 34.41 -29.83
N ILE A 235 -1.18 34.04 -29.25
CA ILE A 235 -1.28 32.98 -28.24
C ILE A 235 -1.83 31.72 -28.92
N PRO A 236 -1.01 30.69 -29.17
CA PRO A 236 -1.48 29.41 -29.65
C PRO A 236 -2.50 28.79 -28.69
N GLY A 237 -3.59 28.19 -29.20
CA GLY A 237 -4.62 27.57 -28.37
C GLY A 237 -5.71 28.53 -27.86
N ALA A 238 -5.58 29.84 -28.11
CA ALA A 238 -6.56 30.83 -27.64
C ALA A 238 -7.95 30.69 -28.29
N GLU A 239 -8.09 29.90 -29.36
CA GLU A 239 -9.38 29.48 -29.92
C GLU A 239 -10.22 28.65 -28.93
N LYS A 240 -9.60 28.05 -27.90
CA LYS A 240 -10.29 27.38 -26.80
C LYS A 240 -11.02 28.36 -25.88
N ILE A 241 -10.68 29.66 -25.92
CA ILE A 241 -11.20 30.66 -24.99
C ILE A 241 -12.61 31.09 -25.40
N LYS A 242 -13.54 30.96 -24.46
CA LYS A 242 -14.89 31.53 -24.51
C LYS A 242 -15.07 32.52 -23.38
N GLN A 243 -15.12 33.81 -23.70
CA GLN A 243 -15.40 34.85 -22.71
C GLN A 243 -16.92 35.06 -22.54
N VAL A 244 -17.35 35.24 -21.29
CA VAL A 244 -18.71 35.64 -20.92
C VAL A 244 -18.62 36.83 -19.97
N ILE A 245 -19.31 37.92 -20.31
CA ILE A 245 -19.30 39.14 -19.50
C ILE A 245 -20.41 39.04 -18.45
N ILE A 246 -20.01 38.93 -17.19
CA ILE A 246 -20.92 38.84 -16.03
C ILE A 246 -21.01 40.16 -15.25
N GLY A 247 -20.15 41.15 -15.55
CA GLY A 247 -20.21 42.49 -14.98
C GLY A 247 -19.83 42.61 -13.49
N LYS A 248 -19.32 41.53 -12.89
CA LYS A 248 -18.96 41.45 -11.46
C LYS A 248 -17.86 40.41 -11.21
N ARG A 249 -17.22 40.48 -10.05
CA ARG A 249 -16.27 39.45 -9.60
C ARG A 249 -16.94 38.07 -9.58
N LEU A 250 -16.24 37.05 -10.05
CA LEU A 250 -16.75 35.69 -10.17
C LEU A 250 -17.12 35.11 -8.79
N LEU A 251 -18.39 34.72 -8.64
CA LEU A 251 -18.89 33.98 -7.48
C LEU A 251 -18.96 32.48 -7.76
N TYR A 252 -18.91 31.65 -6.71
CA TYR A 252 -19.15 30.20 -6.85
C TYR A 252 -20.57 29.92 -7.41
N ALA A 253 -21.55 30.74 -7.06
CA ALA A 253 -22.90 30.68 -7.60
C ALA A 253 -22.95 30.87 -9.14
N ASP A 254 -22.13 31.78 -9.67
CA ASP A 254 -22.07 32.06 -11.11
C ASP A 254 -21.46 30.87 -11.87
N PHE A 255 -20.42 30.22 -11.32
CA PHE A 255 -19.87 28.98 -11.85
C PHE A 255 -20.93 27.87 -11.92
N LEU A 256 -21.59 27.57 -10.80
CA LEU A 256 -22.61 26.52 -10.73
C LEU A 256 -23.77 26.79 -11.71
N LYS A 257 -24.19 28.05 -11.80
CA LYS A 257 -25.21 28.49 -12.77
C LYS A 257 -24.74 28.29 -14.21
N TYR A 258 -23.52 28.72 -14.54
CA TYR A 258 -22.96 28.56 -15.88
C TYR A 258 -22.88 27.09 -16.30
N VAL A 259 -22.38 26.22 -15.42
CA VAL A 259 -22.32 24.77 -15.70
C VAL A 259 -23.72 24.20 -15.94
N LYS A 260 -24.68 24.54 -15.08
CA LYS A 260 -26.06 24.08 -15.21
C LYS A 260 -26.69 24.52 -16.53
N ASP A 261 -26.51 25.78 -16.90
CA ASP A 261 -27.23 26.40 -18.02
C ASP A 261 -26.54 26.20 -19.38
N SER A 262 -25.19 26.15 -19.43
CA SER A 262 -24.42 26.32 -20.68
C SER A 262 -23.46 25.18 -21.03
N VAL A 263 -23.02 24.37 -20.07
CA VAL A 263 -22.07 23.28 -20.34
C VAL A 263 -22.84 22.03 -20.76
N PRO A 264 -22.39 21.22 -21.74
CA PRO A 264 -23.01 19.93 -22.06
C PRO A 264 -22.99 18.94 -20.87
N ALA A 265 -23.81 17.91 -20.91
CA ALA A 265 -23.72 16.80 -19.96
C ALA A 265 -22.39 16.04 -20.11
N ASN A 266 -21.94 15.39 -19.04
CA ASN A 266 -20.74 14.54 -19.00
C ASN A 266 -19.43 15.23 -19.42
N VAL A 267 -19.29 16.52 -19.07
CA VAL A 267 -18.06 17.30 -19.24
C VAL A 267 -17.40 17.47 -17.87
N TYR A 268 -16.10 17.25 -17.76
CA TYR A 268 -15.34 17.61 -16.56
C TYR A 268 -15.24 19.13 -16.49
N THR A 269 -15.85 19.74 -15.47
CA THR A 269 -15.85 21.18 -15.27
C THR A 269 -14.92 21.55 -14.12
N ILE A 270 -13.95 22.40 -14.40
CA ILE A 270 -12.85 22.74 -13.50
C ILE A 270 -12.96 24.23 -13.14
N LEU A 271 -13.33 24.56 -11.90
CA LEU A 271 -13.22 25.92 -11.37
C LEU A 271 -11.81 26.10 -10.79
N CYS A 272 -11.10 27.18 -11.13
CA CYS A 272 -9.80 27.46 -10.53
C CYS A 272 -9.52 28.96 -10.38
N ASN A 273 -8.57 29.28 -9.50
CA ASN A 273 -7.99 30.63 -9.44
C ASN A 273 -7.25 30.98 -10.75
N ALA A 274 -7.15 32.29 -11.05
CA ALA A 274 -6.65 32.81 -12.33
C ALA A 274 -5.15 32.57 -12.56
N ASP A 275 -4.43 32.24 -11.50
CA ASP A 275 -3.00 31.95 -11.43
C ASP A 275 -2.70 30.46 -11.33
N ILE A 276 -3.68 29.59 -11.63
CA ILE A 276 -3.50 28.15 -11.75
C ILE A 276 -3.40 27.74 -13.22
N TYR A 277 -2.46 26.84 -13.53
CA TYR A 277 -2.40 26.15 -14.81
C TYR A 277 -2.26 24.62 -14.67
N PHE A 278 -2.62 23.91 -15.74
CA PHE A 278 -2.70 22.45 -15.79
C PHE A 278 -1.67 21.84 -16.75
N GLY A 279 -1.24 20.61 -16.45
CA GLY A 279 -0.38 19.79 -17.29
C GLY A 279 -0.92 18.36 -17.41
N ASP A 280 -0.03 17.38 -17.64
CA ASP A 280 -0.39 15.99 -17.92
C ASP A 280 -1.08 15.26 -16.76
N SER A 281 -0.92 15.76 -15.52
CA SER A 281 -1.64 15.28 -14.33
C SER A 281 -3.17 15.33 -14.52
N LEU A 282 -3.67 16.17 -15.41
CA LEU A 282 -5.09 16.27 -15.76
C LEU A 282 -5.64 14.95 -16.33
N LEU A 283 -4.79 14.11 -16.92
CA LEU A 283 -5.15 12.78 -17.45
C LEU A 283 -5.76 11.84 -16.39
N GLU A 284 -5.49 12.09 -15.11
CA GLU A 284 -6.07 11.30 -14.01
C GLU A 284 -7.60 11.40 -13.95
N LEU A 285 -8.22 12.46 -14.49
CA LEU A 285 -9.69 12.58 -14.56
C LEU A 285 -10.35 11.44 -15.33
N TRP A 286 -9.70 10.95 -16.39
CA TRP A 286 -10.22 9.87 -17.22
C TRP A 286 -9.92 8.47 -16.64
N LYS A 287 -9.29 8.41 -15.46
CA LYS A 287 -8.99 7.17 -14.74
C LYS A 287 -9.87 6.98 -13.51
N MET A 288 -10.75 7.93 -13.20
CA MET A 288 -11.61 7.92 -12.01
C MET A 288 -13.09 8.18 -12.35
N LYS A 289 -13.99 7.57 -11.57
CA LYS A 289 -15.42 7.90 -11.56
C LYS A 289 -15.65 9.23 -10.84
N MET A 290 -16.19 10.20 -11.58
CA MET A 290 -16.40 11.59 -11.12
C MET A 290 -17.88 11.92 -10.87
N GLU A 291 -18.77 10.96 -11.13
CA GLU A 291 -20.19 11.05 -10.78
C GLU A 291 -20.33 11.31 -9.27
N ASP A 292 -21.04 12.38 -8.94
CA ASP A 292 -21.32 12.81 -7.57
C ASP A 292 -20.07 12.99 -6.71
N ARG A 293 -18.95 13.36 -7.36
CA ARG A 293 -17.68 13.69 -6.71
C ARG A 293 -17.26 15.13 -7.01
N MET A 294 -16.65 15.78 -6.01
CA MET A 294 -15.86 16.98 -6.19
C MET A 294 -14.41 16.70 -5.78
N LEU A 295 -13.47 16.93 -6.69
CA LEU A 295 -12.06 17.06 -6.32
C LEU A 295 -11.82 18.49 -5.89
N ALA A 296 -11.18 18.71 -4.74
CA ALA A 296 -10.72 20.02 -4.30
C ALA A 296 -9.21 19.96 -4.11
N LEU A 297 -8.43 20.50 -5.04
CA LEU A 297 -7.00 20.24 -5.14
C LEU A 297 -6.18 21.34 -4.47
N LEU A 298 -5.20 20.90 -3.68
CA LEU A 298 -4.13 21.75 -3.19
C LEU A 298 -3.14 22.04 -4.34
N ARG A 299 -2.67 23.28 -4.42
CA ARG A 299 -1.75 23.73 -5.47
C ARG A 299 -0.30 23.31 -5.24
N TRP A 300 0.47 23.33 -6.32
CA TRP A 300 1.92 23.23 -6.36
C TRP A 300 2.51 24.58 -6.74
N ASP A 301 3.26 25.20 -5.83
CA ASP A 301 3.92 26.48 -6.06
C ASP A 301 5.14 26.26 -6.96
N VAL A 302 5.23 27.06 -8.02
CA VAL A 302 6.31 27.00 -9.00
C VAL A 302 7.31 28.13 -8.75
N ASP A 303 8.57 27.77 -8.53
CA ASP A 303 9.65 28.72 -8.31
C ASP A 303 10.17 29.35 -9.63
N GLU A 304 11.11 30.28 -9.52
CA GLU A 304 11.70 30.98 -10.67
C GLU A 304 12.46 30.04 -11.63
N MET A 305 12.89 28.87 -11.14
CA MET A 305 13.56 27.83 -11.93
C MET A 305 12.57 26.86 -12.59
N GLY A 306 11.27 27.01 -12.32
CA GLY A 306 10.22 26.13 -12.83
C GLY A 306 10.03 24.86 -12.00
N GLN A 307 10.67 24.71 -10.84
CA GLN A 307 10.46 23.57 -9.96
C GLN A 307 9.15 23.76 -9.18
N ALA A 308 8.34 22.71 -9.12
CA ALA A 308 7.05 22.72 -8.45
C ALA A 308 7.13 21.99 -7.10
N LYS A 309 6.58 22.61 -6.04
CA LYS A 309 6.45 21.98 -4.72
C LYS A 309 5.03 22.14 -4.18
N LEU A 310 4.48 21.09 -3.60
CA LEU A 310 3.17 21.14 -2.94
C LEU A 310 3.12 22.25 -1.87
N PHE A 311 2.08 23.08 -1.92
CA PHE A 311 1.84 24.14 -0.93
C PHE A 311 1.34 23.56 0.40
N GLY A 312 2.22 23.03 1.23
CA GLY A 312 1.80 22.46 2.52
C GLY A 312 2.77 21.46 3.14
N PRO A 313 2.25 20.39 3.78
CA PRO A 313 0.87 19.87 3.68
C PRO A 313 -0.18 20.77 4.37
N ARG A 314 -1.28 21.07 3.66
CA ARG A 314 -2.39 21.92 4.13
C ARG A 314 -3.72 21.34 3.69
N ALA A 315 -4.74 21.48 4.54
CA ALA A 315 -6.08 20.97 4.26
C ALA A 315 -7.11 22.10 3.96
N ASP A 316 -6.64 23.35 3.94
CA ASP A 316 -7.41 24.59 4.04
C ASP A 316 -6.94 25.66 3.03
N SER A 317 -6.52 25.23 1.84
CA SER A 317 -6.05 26.15 0.79
C SER A 317 -6.23 25.55 -0.60
N GLN A 318 -7.41 25.03 -0.90
CA GLN A 318 -7.68 24.49 -2.24
C GLN A 318 -7.89 25.63 -3.24
N ASP A 319 -7.29 25.50 -4.42
CA ASP A 319 -7.33 26.51 -5.48
C ASP A 319 -8.05 26.02 -6.75
N VAL A 320 -8.45 24.74 -6.76
CA VAL A 320 -9.12 24.07 -7.89
C VAL A 320 -10.24 23.17 -7.41
N TRP A 321 -11.40 23.22 -8.06
CA TRP A 321 -12.55 22.35 -7.81
C TRP A 321 -13.02 21.71 -9.11
N ILE A 322 -13.07 20.38 -9.17
CA ILE A 322 -13.42 19.63 -10.37
C ILE A 322 -14.68 18.80 -10.14
N PHE A 323 -15.61 18.87 -11.09
CA PHE A 323 -16.88 18.16 -11.08
C PHE A 323 -17.16 17.51 -12.44
N LEU A 324 -18.04 16.52 -12.46
CA LEU A 324 -18.76 16.16 -13.68
C LEU A 324 -19.99 17.07 -13.85
N SER A 325 -20.15 17.69 -15.01
CA SER A 325 -21.24 18.65 -15.29
C SER A 325 -22.63 18.05 -15.08
N GLN A 326 -22.79 16.76 -15.35
CA GLN A 326 -24.05 16.03 -15.17
C GLN A 326 -24.48 16.03 -13.69
N SER A 327 -23.55 15.78 -12.76
CA SER A 327 -23.83 15.82 -11.32
C SER A 327 -24.22 17.22 -10.85
N ILE A 328 -23.67 18.28 -11.47
CA ILE A 328 -24.12 19.64 -11.18
C ILE A 328 -25.55 19.89 -11.71
N LYS A 329 -25.84 19.44 -12.93
CA LYS A 329 -27.14 19.66 -13.59
C LYS A 329 -28.31 18.97 -12.88
N GLN A 330 -28.07 17.79 -12.31
CA GLN A 330 -29.08 17.01 -11.58
C GLN A 330 -29.50 17.64 -10.24
N ARG A 331 -28.84 18.70 -9.80
CA ARG A 331 -29.08 19.34 -8.50
C ARG A 331 -29.71 20.73 -8.63
N THR A 332 -30.29 21.16 -7.51
CA THR A 332 -30.85 22.50 -7.35
C THR A 332 -29.93 23.33 -6.48
N TRP A 333 -29.58 24.52 -6.97
CA TRP A 333 -28.55 25.36 -6.36
C TRP A 333 -29.18 26.62 -5.78
N ASN A 334 -29.11 26.78 -4.45
CA ASN A 334 -29.50 28.03 -3.79
C ASN A 334 -28.41 29.08 -4.01
N GLN A 335 -28.67 30.06 -4.86
CA GLN A 335 -27.71 31.10 -5.25
C GLN A 335 -27.18 31.90 -4.04
N ALA A 336 -27.99 32.10 -3.00
CA ALA A 336 -27.55 32.82 -1.80
C ALA A 336 -26.49 32.05 -1.01
N THR A 337 -26.58 30.71 -0.96
CA THR A 337 -25.62 29.85 -0.25
C THR A 337 -24.22 29.91 -0.88
N PHE A 338 -24.14 30.07 -2.20
CA PHE A 338 -22.88 30.10 -2.95
C PHE A 338 -22.49 31.52 -3.40
N GLY A 339 -23.13 32.54 -2.83
CA GLY A 339 -23.05 33.94 -3.27
C GLY A 339 -21.78 34.69 -2.81
N PHE A 340 -20.65 34.00 -2.71
CA PHE A 340 -19.36 34.58 -2.29
C PHE A 340 -18.30 34.45 -3.38
N SER A 341 -17.31 35.34 -3.34
CA SER A 341 -16.31 35.48 -4.40
C SER A 341 -15.23 34.41 -4.33
N LEU A 342 -14.74 34.01 -5.50
CA LEU A 342 -13.55 33.18 -5.62
C LEU A 342 -12.32 33.92 -5.04
N GLY A 343 -11.53 33.24 -4.21
CA GLY A 343 -10.35 33.79 -3.54
C GLY A 343 -10.62 34.65 -2.31
N GLN A 344 -11.85 34.65 -1.78
CA GLN A 344 -12.14 35.26 -0.47
C GLN A 344 -11.62 34.36 0.67
N PRO A 345 -11.04 34.90 1.76
CA PRO A 345 -10.54 34.08 2.86
C PRO A 345 -11.62 33.12 3.44
N GLY A 346 -11.29 31.83 3.53
CA GLY A 346 -12.20 30.77 4.03
C GLY A 346 -13.23 30.26 3.01
N CYS A 347 -13.19 30.75 1.76
CA CYS A 347 -14.18 30.37 0.74
C CYS A 347 -14.08 28.91 0.31
N ASP A 348 -12.88 28.34 0.29
CA ASP A 348 -12.56 26.97 -0.10
C ASP A 348 -13.18 25.95 0.86
N ASN A 349 -12.91 26.07 2.17
CA ASN A 349 -13.47 25.19 3.19
C ASN A 349 -15.00 25.35 3.32
N ALA A 350 -15.52 26.58 3.16
CA ALA A 350 -16.96 26.86 3.19
C ALA A 350 -17.67 26.23 1.98
N PHE A 351 -17.08 26.40 0.78
CA PHE A 351 -17.60 25.82 -0.45
C PHE A 351 -17.65 24.30 -0.35
N ALA A 352 -16.57 23.66 0.13
CA ALA A 352 -16.56 22.22 0.39
C ALA A 352 -17.68 21.78 1.35
N GLY A 353 -17.93 22.51 2.43
CA GLY A 353 -19.05 22.24 3.36
C GLY A 353 -20.42 22.33 2.70
N HIS A 354 -20.63 23.32 1.83
CA HIS A 354 -21.88 23.45 1.07
C HIS A 354 -22.04 22.37 0.00
N ILE A 355 -20.96 21.95 -0.65
CA ILE A 355 -20.97 20.87 -1.65
C ILE A 355 -21.22 19.50 -0.99
N LEU A 356 -20.65 19.23 0.19
CA LEU A 356 -20.95 18.01 0.95
C LEU A 356 -22.46 17.86 1.23
N ARG A 357 -23.13 18.97 1.60
CA ARG A 357 -24.59 19.00 1.84
C ARG A 357 -25.43 18.73 0.60
N GLN A 358 -24.84 18.88 -0.59
CA GLN A 358 -25.48 18.51 -1.85
C GLN A 358 -25.26 17.02 -2.20
N GLY A 359 -24.69 16.22 -1.29
CA GLY A 359 -24.49 14.79 -1.48
C GLY A 359 -23.34 14.45 -2.43
N PHE A 360 -22.30 15.29 -2.48
CA PHE A 360 -21.07 14.97 -3.19
C PHE A 360 -20.05 14.30 -2.26
N LEU A 361 -19.34 13.32 -2.80
CA LEU A 361 -18.10 12.82 -2.21
C LEU A 361 -16.98 13.84 -2.44
N LEU A 362 -16.20 14.12 -1.39
CA LEU A 362 -15.12 15.10 -1.42
C LEU A 362 -13.77 14.40 -1.29
N SER A 363 -12.82 14.77 -2.15
CA SER A 363 -11.45 14.26 -2.05
C SER A 363 -10.43 15.28 -2.56
N ASN A 364 -9.20 15.20 -2.05
CA ASN A 364 -8.08 16.04 -2.46
C ASN A 364 -6.91 15.15 -2.87
N PRO A 365 -6.89 14.60 -4.11
CA PRO A 365 -5.76 13.82 -4.61
C PRO A 365 -4.55 14.69 -5.02
N GLY A 366 -4.30 15.81 -4.35
CA GLY A 366 -3.29 16.80 -4.73
C GLY A 366 -1.83 16.32 -4.65
N LEU A 367 -1.55 15.14 -4.06
CA LEU A 367 -0.20 14.54 -4.10
C LEU A 367 0.12 13.90 -5.45
N THR A 368 -0.90 13.44 -6.18
CA THR A 368 -0.75 12.88 -7.54
C THR A 368 -1.20 13.88 -8.60
N PHE A 369 -2.34 14.52 -8.38
CA PHE A 369 -2.93 15.48 -9.32
C PHE A 369 -2.35 16.87 -9.09
N GLN A 370 -1.24 17.16 -9.78
CA GLN A 370 -0.55 18.44 -9.67
C GLN A 370 -1.29 19.55 -10.42
N THR A 371 -1.57 20.66 -9.74
CA THR A 371 -2.05 21.91 -10.33
C THR A 371 -1.06 23.00 -9.99
N PHE A 372 -0.59 23.75 -10.98
CA PHE A 372 0.58 24.59 -10.82
C PHE A 372 0.19 26.04 -10.60
N HIS A 373 0.80 26.69 -9.62
CA HIS A 373 0.49 28.05 -9.21
C HIS A 373 1.64 29.01 -9.54
N LEU A 374 1.35 30.03 -10.34
CA LEU A 374 2.28 31.12 -10.66
C LEU A 374 1.93 32.38 -9.85
N HIS A 375 2.58 32.54 -8.70
CA HIS A 375 2.42 33.73 -7.87
C HIS A 375 3.73 34.12 -7.16
N GLN A 376 4.78 34.33 -7.95
CA GLN A 376 6.12 34.66 -7.47
C GLN A 376 6.18 36.09 -6.89
N SER A 377 5.34 36.99 -7.41
CA SER A 377 5.22 38.39 -6.98
C SER A 377 4.76 38.54 -5.53
N ASN A 378 4.11 37.53 -4.94
CA ASN A 378 3.55 37.55 -3.58
C ASN A 378 2.58 38.72 -3.28
N VAL A 379 2.11 39.45 -4.30
CA VAL A 379 1.17 40.56 -4.14
C VAL A 379 -0.21 40.03 -3.72
N ARG A 380 -0.74 40.46 -2.57
CA ARG A 380 -2.04 40.04 -2.03
C ARG A 380 -2.93 41.26 -1.75
N ASN A 381 -4.15 41.26 -2.30
CA ASN A 381 -5.09 42.38 -2.18
C ASN A 381 -6.26 42.10 -1.21
N TYR A 382 -6.15 41.08 -0.36
CA TYR A 382 -7.21 40.74 0.60
C TYR A 382 -6.83 41.14 2.03
N SER A 383 -7.84 41.53 2.81
CA SER A 383 -7.72 41.79 4.24
C SER A 383 -8.16 40.55 5.02
N LYS A 384 -7.41 40.15 6.06
CA LYS A 384 -7.81 39.04 6.96
C LYS A 384 -9.14 39.28 7.70
N LYS A 385 -9.71 40.49 7.60
CA LYS A 385 -10.95 40.88 8.27
C LYS A 385 -12.23 40.46 7.51
N ASP A 386 -12.11 40.00 6.25
CA ASP A 386 -13.26 39.66 5.39
C ASP A 386 -13.38 38.14 5.14
N TYR A 387 -13.39 37.39 6.24
CA TYR A 387 -13.49 35.92 6.23
C TYR A 387 -14.94 35.48 6.03
N ILE A 388 -15.17 34.49 5.16
CA ILE A 388 -16.49 33.88 4.98
C ILE A 388 -16.97 33.30 6.31
N LYS A 389 -18.26 33.42 6.63
CA LYS A 389 -18.85 32.78 7.81
C LYS A 389 -19.72 31.62 7.35
N SER A 390 -19.23 30.40 7.54
CA SER A 390 -19.99 29.17 7.39
C SER A 390 -20.23 28.53 8.76
N ASP A 391 -21.30 27.76 8.90
CA ASP A 391 -21.58 26.92 10.06
C ASP A 391 -20.82 25.57 10.00
N LEU A 392 -20.30 25.21 8.82
CA LEU A 392 -19.51 24.02 8.55
C LEU A 392 -18.32 24.35 7.64
N TYR A 393 -17.12 23.99 8.09
CA TYR A 393 -15.89 23.96 7.31
C TYR A 393 -15.44 22.52 7.10
N ILE A 394 -15.02 22.21 5.88
CA ILE A 394 -14.38 20.93 5.57
C ILE A 394 -12.91 21.17 5.28
N ASN A 395 -12.04 20.57 6.06
CA ASN A 395 -10.61 20.47 5.79
C ASN A 395 -10.35 19.21 4.98
N LEU A 396 -9.75 19.35 3.80
CA LEU A 396 -9.44 18.25 2.88
C LEU A 396 -7.93 18.06 2.78
N ALA A 397 -7.40 17.09 3.53
CA ALA A 397 -5.97 16.78 3.50
C ALA A 397 -5.57 16.23 2.12
N PRO A 398 -4.39 16.62 1.58
CA PRO A 398 -3.91 16.11 0.30
C PRO A 398 -3.55 14.62 0.43
N THR A 399 -3.95 13.84 -0.56
CA THR A 399 -3.79 12.38 -0.64
C THR A 399 -3.22 11.97 -1.99
N TYR A 400 -2.74 10.73 -2.08
CA TYR A 400 -2.40 10.09 -3.36
C TYR A 400 -3.66 9.53 -4.04
N ILE A 401 -3.58 9.36 -5.35
CA ILE A 401 -4.48 8.45 -6.07
C ILE A 401 -3.86 7.05 -6.01
N ILE A 402 -4.64 6.05 -5.61
CA ILE A 402 -4.22 4.65 -5.50
C ILE A 402 -4.87 3.80 -6.60
N ASP A 403 -4.19 2.72 -7.01
CA ASP A 403 -4.70 1.77 -8.01
C ASP A 403 -5.59 0.68 -7.39
N THR A 404 -5.24 0.25 -6.18
CA THR A 404 -5.99 -0.74 -5.40
C THR A 404 -6.67 -0.07 -4.22
N LYS A 405 -7.95 -0.34 -4.04
CA LYS A 405 -8.71 0.11 -2.88
C LYS A 405 -8.25 -0.65 -1.64
N GLN A 406 -7.97 0.09 -0.56
CA GLN A 406 -7.65 -0.51 0.73
C GLN A 406 -8.96 -0.83 1.45
N GLU A 407 -9.22 -2.11 1.69
CA GLU A 407 -10.41 -2.61 2.35
C GLU A 407 -10.10 -3.08 3.77
N ILE A 408 -10.97 -2.69 4.71
CA ILE A 408 -10.73 -2.93 6.13
C ILE A 408 -11.08 -4.38 6.51
N LEU A 409 -12.13 -4.95 5.93
CA LEU A 409 -12.60 -6.32 6.15
C LEU A 409 -13.19 -6.90 4.85
N PRO A 410 -13.19 -8.23 4.66
CA PRO A 410 -14.05 -8.86 3.66
C PRO A 410 -15.52 -8.82 4.08
N ASP A 411 -16.40 -9.04 3.10
CA ASP A 411 -17.86 -9.02 3.30
C ASP A 411 -18.41 -10.18 4.14
N TYR A 412 -17.63 -11.26 4.32
CA TYR A 412 -18.05 -12.45 5.04
C TYR A 412 -17.78 -12.34 6.55
N ALA A 413 -18.73 -12.82 7.36
CA ALA A 413 -18.55 -12.90 8.80
C ALA A 413 -17.41 -13.86 9.16
N PRO A 414 -16.43 -13.45 9.98
CA PRO A 414 -15.31 -14.30 10.34
C PRO A 414 -15.73 -15.41 11.29
N GLN A 415 -15.07 -16.56 11.17
CA GLN A 415 -14.99 -17.53 12.26
C GLN A 415 -13.95 -17.05 13.28
N CYS A 416 -13.81 -17.72 14.42
CA CYS A 416 -12.75 -17.40 15.38
C CYS A 416 -12.03 -18.67 15.82
N ILE A 417 -10.71 -18.57 15.98
CA ILE A 417 -9.96 -19.45 16.89
C ILE A 417 -9.79 -18.73 18.22
N CYS A 418 -9.62 -19.49 19.30
CA CYS A 418 -9.44 -18.91 20.62
C CYS A 418 -8.07 -19.26 21.19
N ASN A 419 -7.56 -18.36 22.01
CA ASN A 419 -6.45 -18.58 22.92
C ASN A 419 -6.96 -18.56 24.36
N GLU A 420 -6.48 -19.48 25.18
CA GLU A 420 -6.68 -19.45 26.62
C GLU A 420 -5.95 -18.27 27.24
N LEU A 421 -6.56 -17.70 28.28
CA LEU A 421 -5.98 -16.61 29.03
C LEU A 421 -4.87 -17.18 29.93
N VAL A 422 -3.63 -16.81 29.66
CA VAL A 422 -2.47 -17.20 30.48
C VAL A 422 -2.20 -16.10 31.50
N SER A 423 -2.34 -16.46 32.78
CA SER A 423 -1.97 -15.62 33.92
C SER A 423 -0.52 -15.84 34.34
N PHE A 424 0.17 -14.77 34.74
CA PHE A 424 1.56 -14.85 35.19
C PHE A 424 1.99 -13.71 36.11
N GLU A 425 3.14 -13.86 36.76
CA GLU A 425 3.80 -12.83 37.56
C GLU A 425 5.20 -12.57 37.03
N VAL A 426 5.61 -11.30 36.97
CA VAL A 426 6.99 -10.93 36.65
C VAL A 426 7.89 -11.26 37.83
N LYS A 427 8.91 -12.10 37.63
CA LYS A 427 9.86 -12.51 38.67
C LYS A 427 11.26 -11.98 38.40
N SER A 428 11.87 -11.32 39.39
CA SER A 428 13.26 -10.86 39.31
C SER A 428 14.04 -11.12 40.60
N SER A 429 15.33 -10.76 40.63
CA SER A 429 16.19 -10.86 41.82
C SER A 429 15.73 -9.97 42.99
N SER A 430 14.97 -8.91 42.69
CA SER A 430 14.39 -7.97 43.65
C SER A 430 13.14 -7.27 43.07
N MET A 431 12.28 -6.79 43.97
CA MET A 431 11.12 -5.94 43.64
C MET A 431 11.52 -4.68 42.83
N SER A 432 12.68 -4.07 43.12
CA SER A 432 13.10 -2.88 42.37
C SER A 432 13.43 -3.20 40.91
N ASN A 433 13.93 -4.40 40.63
CA ASN A 433 14.21 -4.84 39.27
C ASN A 433 12.91 -5.16 38.52
N GLU A 434 11.91 -5.76 39.18
CA GLU A 434 10.57 -5.94 38.60
C GLU A 434 9.95 -4.58 38.21
N ILE A 435 9.98 -3.60 39.12
CA ILE A 435 9.49 -2.24 38.86
C ILE A 435 10.23 -1.61 37.67
N THR A 436 11.56 -1.72 37.64
CA THR A 436 12.39 -1.17 36.56
C THR A 436 12.05 -1.82 35.23
N TYR A 437 11.92 -3.14 35.20
CA TYR A 437 11.57 -3.90 34.00
C TYR A 437 10.21 -3.46 33.43
N CYS A 438 9.16 -3.49 34.27
CA CYS A 438 7.81 -3.11 33.87
C CYS A 438 7.72 -1.65 33.40
N THR A 439 8.40 -0.72 34.10
CA THR A 439 8.43 0.70 33.72
C THR A 439 9.08 0.92 32.35
N MET A 440 10.18 0.23 32.07
CA MET A 440 10.89 0.36 30.80
C MET A 440 10.14 -0.32 29.66
N LEU A 441 9.45 -1.44 29.95
CA LEU A 441 8.59 -2.13 29.01
C LEU A 441 7.37 -1.27 28.59
N GLU A 442 6.75 -0.58 29.55
CA GLU A 442 5.68 0.39 29.29
C GLU A 442 6.18 1.56 28.45
N LYS A 443 7.38 2.09 28.73
CA LYS A 443 8.01 3.16 27.93
C LYS A 443 8.30 2.71 26.49
N ALA A 444 8.60 1.44 26.27
CA ALA A 444 8.75 0.88 24.93
C ALA A 444 7.41 0.78 24.19
N GLY A 445 6.27 0.91 24.88
CA GLY A 445 4.94 0.99 24.30
C GLY A 445 4.38 -0.35 23.80
N ARG A 446 5.01 -1.47 24.17
CA ARG A 446 4.66 -2.81 23.66
C ARG A 446 3.77 -3.62 24.61
N TYR A 447 4.10 -3.62 25.90
CA TYR A 447 3.35 -4.30 26.96
C TYR A 447 3.22 -3.37 28.18
N GLN A 448 2.11 -3.51 28.90
CA GLN A 448 1.84 -2.81 30.15
C GLN A 448 1.65 -3.85 31.24
N TRP A 449 2.77 -4.31 31.83
CA TRP A 449 2.75 -5.26 32.93
C TRP A 449 3.04 -4.57 34.26
N GLU A 450 2.56 -5.16 35.34
CA GLU A 450 2.73 -4.65 36.69
C GLU A 450 3.58 -5.63 37.54
N PRO A 451 4.48 -5.11 38.39
CA PRO A 451 5.33 -5.94 39.23
C PRO A 451 4.53 -6.58 40.37
N SER A 452 4.88 -7.82 40.73
CA SER A 452 4.30 -8.54 41.89
C SER A 452 2.77 -8.63 41.91
N VAL A 453 2.13 -8.64 40.74
CA VAL A 453 0.70 -8.91 40.56
C VAL A 453 0.48 -9.88 39.41
N GLU A 454 -0.71 -10.46 39.37
CA GLU A 454 -1.15 -11.32 38.28
C GLU A 454 -1.43 -10.48 37.03
N ASN A 455 -0.62 -10.70 36.01
CA ASN A 455 -0.73 -10.13 34.67
C ASN A 455 -1.43 -11.13 33.74
N HIS A 456 -2.02 -10.62 32.66
CA HIS A 456 -2.75 -11.42 31.67
C HIS A 456 -2.35 -11.02 30.25
N TYR A 457 -2.44 -11.98 29.31
CA TYR A 457 -2.15 -11.76 27.89
C TYR A 457 -3.43 -11.64 27.03
N PHE A 458 -3.57 -10.48 26.37
CA PHE A 458 -4.37 -10.13 25.15
C PHE A 458 -5.81 -10.70 24.94
N GLU A 459 -6.43 -10.33 23.81
CA GLU A 459 -7.79 -10.73 23.39
C GLU A 459 -7.88 -12.23 23.03
N PRO A 460 -8.79 -13.01 23.63
CA PRO A 460 -8.81 -14.46 23.45
C PRO A 460 -9.28 -14.89 22.06
N ALA A 461 -10.07 -14.09 21.34
CA ALA A 461 -10.62 -14.49 20.05
C ALA A 461 -9.83 -13.88 18.87
N ILE A 462 -9.35 -14.73 17.97
CA ILE A 462 -8.67 -14.33 16.73
C ILE A 462 -9.63 -14.56 15.55
N PRO A 463 -10.11 -13.50 14.90
CA PRO A 463 -10.96 -13.62 13.72
C PRO A 463 -10.22 -14.29 12.55
N VAL A 464 -10.83 -15.32 11.98
CA VAL A 464 -10.41 -16.03 10.78
C VAL A 464 -11.36 -15.69 9.64
N TYR A 465 -10.81 -15.09 8.61
CA TYR A 465 -11.52 -14.64 7.43
C TYR A 465 -11.33 -15.62 6.27
N SER A 466 -12.24 -15.57 5.31
CA SER A 466 -12.14 -16.29 4.03
C SER A 466 -12.32 -15.33 2.87
N TRP A 467 -11.52 -15.51 1.83
CA TRP A 467 -11.56 -14.76 0.57
C TRP A 467 -11.61 -15.73 -0.59
N LYS A 468 -12.27 -15.34 -1.68
CA LYS A 468 -12.32 -16.13 -2.91
C LYS A 468 -11.53 -15.42 -4.00
N ASN A 469 -10.85 -16.19 -4.85
CA ASN A 469 -10.10 -15.67 -5.99
C ASN A 469 -9.15 -14.53 -5.58
N ALA A 470 -8.26 -14.85 -4.65
CA ALA A 470 -7.38 -13.87 -4.01
C ALA A 470 -5.93 -14.33 -3.99
N CYS A 471 -5.03 -13.35 -3.96
CA CYS A 471 -3.61 -13.53 -3.75
C CYS A 471 -3.24 -13.53 -2.27
N VAL A 472 -2.20 -14.29 -1.93
CA VAL A 472 -1.41 -14.15 -0.69
C VAL A 472 -0.02 -13.65 -1.05
N SER A 473 0.40 -12.51 -0.49
CA SER A 473 1.75 -11.97 -0.66
C SER A 473 2.78 -12.77 0.16
N PRO A 474 4.10 -12.57 -0.08
CA PRO A 474 5.15 -13.17 0.76
C PRO A 474 5.01 -12.86 2.25
N ASN A 475 4.66 -11.62 2.61
CA ASN A 475 4.40 -11.22 4.00
C ASN A 475 3.00 -11.60 4.51
N GLY A 476 2.23 -12.37 3.74
CA GLY A 476 0.95 -12.94 4.17
C GLY A 476 -0.24 -11.99 4.14
N LEU A 477 -0.16 -10.87 3.42
CA LEU A 477 -1.32 -10.03 3.13
C LEU A 477 -2.18 -10.63 2.03
N VAL A 478 -3.49 -10.43 2.15
CA VAL A 478 -4.46 -10.87 1.16
C VAL A 478 -4.84 -9.70 0.27
N TYR A 479 -4.88 -9.93 -1.04
CA TYR A 479 -5.30 -8.94 -2.02
C TYR A 479 -5.94 -9.60 -3.24
N ASP A 480 -6.79 -8.89 -3.96
CA ASP A 480 -7.26 -9.27 -5.29
C ASP A 480 -6.76 -8.26 -6.34
N LEU A 481 -7.29 -8.29 -7.56
CA LEU A 481 -6.87 -7.37 -8.62
C LEU A 481 -7.11 -5.89 -8.26
N TYR A 482 -8.13 -5.57 -7.49
CA TYR A 482 -8.60 -4.21 -7.22
C TYR A 482 -8.62 -3.84 -5.74
N HIS A 483 -8.45 -4.79 -4.82
CA HIS A 483 -8.52 -4.59 -3.37
C HIS A 483 -7.30 -5.16 -2.64
N ILE A 484 -6.85 -4.48 -1.59
CA ILE A 484 -5.90 -5.00 -0.59
C ILE A 484 -6.60 -4.96 0.75
N TYR A 485 -6.59 -6.09 1.48
CA TYR A 485 -7.26 -6.18 2.77
C TYR A 485 -6.28 -5.88 3.92
N THR A 486 -6.51 -4.79 4.64
CA THR A 486 -5.54 -4.19 5.58
C THR A 486 -5.91 -4.35 7.06
N GLY A 487 -7.15 -4.74 7.38
CA GLY A 487 -7.61 -4.86 8.77
C GLY A 487 -8.04 -3.54 9.41
N LYS A 488 -8.73 -3.63 10.56
CA LYS A 488 -9.28 -2.47 11.30
C LYS A 488 -8.22 -1.53 11.88
N HIS A 489 -6.99 -2.02 12.02
CA HIS A 489 -5.90 -1.32 12.68
C HIS A 489 -4.90 -0.68 11.70
N GLN A 490 -5.26 -0.54 10.42
CA GLN A 490 -4.36 -0.02 9.38
C GLN A 490 -3.82 1.40 9.64
N ASP A 491 -4.54 2.20 10.43
CA ASP A 491 -4.14 3.56 10.80
C ASP A 491 -3.03 3.57 11.87
N GLU A 492 -2.85 2.46 12.59
CA GLU A 492 -1.75 2.28 13.54
C GLU A 492 -0.48 1.87 12.76
N PRO A 493 0.63 2.64 12.87
CA PRO A 493 1.85 2.34 12.12
C PRO A 493 2.37 0.91 12.30
N ARG A 494 2.13 0.32 13.47
CA ARG A 494 2.53 -1.05 13.80
C ARG A 494 1.80 -2.12 12.98
N PHE A 495 0.58 -1.86 12.51
CA PHE A 495 -0.23 -2.84 11.76
C PHE A 495 -0.43 -2.45 10.30
N ASN A 496 0.21 -1.36 9.86
CA ASN A 496 0.19 -0.90 8.48
C ASN A 496 1.18 -1.71 7.61
N TYR A 497 0.85 -2.98 7.37
CA TYR A 497 1.73 -3.90 6.64
C TYR A 497 1.71 -3.68 5.13
N TRP A 498 0.69 -3.01 4.59
CA TRP A 498 0.56 -2.83 3.13
C TRP A 498 1.67 -1.94 2.57
N LYS A 499 2.19 -1.00 3.37
CA LYS A 499 3.22 -0.06 2.94
C LYS A 499 4.51 -0.74 2.48
N GLU A 500 4.87 -1.84 3.13
CA GLU A 500 6.07 -2.65 2.83
C GLU A 500 5.73 -3.86 1.94
N ALA A 501 4.47 -4.00 1.52
CA ALA A 501 4.02 -5.14 0.74
C ALA A 501 4.42 -4.99 -0.73
N ASN A 502 5.16 -5.98 -1.25
CA ASN A 502 5.49 -6.05 -2.68
C ASN A 502 4.29 -6.56 -3.49
N VAL A 503 3.28 -5.71 -3.70
CA VAL A 503 2.06 -6.02 -4.46
C VAL A 503 2.13 -5.33 -5.82
N SER A 504 3.02 -5.82 -6.70
CA SER A 504 3.11 -5.36 -8.09
C SER A 504 2.05 -6.01 -8.95
N ILE A 505 1.61 -5.32 -10.01
CA ILE A 505 0.67 -5.86 -11.00
C ILE A 505 1.30 -6.99 -11.84
N PHE A 506 2.64 -7.06 -11.88
CA PHE A 506 3.38 -8.04 -12.65
C PHE A 506 4.02 -9.14 -11.81
N THR A 507 3.77 -9.16 -10.50
CA THR A 507 4.25 -10.24 -9.60
C THR A 507 3.78 -11.60 -10.15
N PRO A 508 4.69 -12.53 -10.48
CA PRO A 508 4.32 -13.88 -10.90
C PRO A 508 3.56 -14.61 -9.79
N LEU A 509 2.55 -15.38 -10.18
CA LEU A 509 1.66 -16.06 -9.24
C LEU A 509 1.83 -17.58 -9.29
N GLN A 510 2.03 -18.19 -8.12
CA GLN A 510 1.95 -19.64 -7.93
C GLN A 510 0.47 -20.02 -7.71
N PRO A 511 -0.14 -20.88 -8.53
CA PRO A 511 -1.53 -21.28 -8.33
C PRO A 511 -1.68 -22.28 -7.18
N GLN A 512 -2.70 -22.06 -6.34
CA GLN A 512 -3.12 -23.01 -5.30
C GLN A 512 -4.64 -23.08 -5.24
N LYS A 513 -5.17 -24.22 -4.79
CA LYS A 513 -6.62 -24.34 -4.57
C LYS A 513 -7.05 -23.58 -3.32
N LYS A 514 -6.31 -23.77 -2.22
CA LYS A 514 -6.58 -23.14 -0.94
C LYS A 514 -5.27 -22.80 -0.23
N MET A 515 -5.17 -21.62 0.38
CA MET A 515 -3.97 -21.21 1.11
C MET A 515 -4.29 -20.47 2.41
N ILE A 516 -3.41 -20.65 3.39
CA ILE A 516 -3.40 -19.92 4.65
C ILE A 516 -2.66 -18.59 4.52
N ALA A 517 -3.29 -17.50 4.96
CA ALA A 517 -2.69 -16.17 5.06
C ALA A 517 -2.40 -15.79 6.51
N ILE A 518 -1.12 -15.56 6.83
CA ILE A 518 -0.68 -15.08 8.15
C ILE A 518 0.13 -13.80 7.93
N PRO A 519 -0.44 -12.63 8.23
CA PRO A 519 0.17 -11.36 7.88
C PRO A 519 1.28 -10.97 8.88
N PHE A 520 2.40 -10.52 8.34
CA PHE A 520 3.51 -9.88 9.06
C PHE A 520 3.87 -8.53 8.42
N MET A 521 4.55 -7.68 9.18
CA MET A 521 5.02 -6.37 8.68
C MET A 521 5.98 -6.51 7.50
N ASN A 522 6.84 -7.53 7.54
CA ASN A 522 7.81 -7.87 6.50
C ASN A 522 8.04 -9.39 6.47
N THR A 523 8.97 -9.87 5.66
CA THR A 523 9.25 -11.31 5.51
C THR A 523 10.36 -11.84 6.43
N ASP A 524 10.90 -11.04 7.35
CA ASP A 524 12.06 -11.42 8.18
C ASP A 524 11.79 -12.67 9.02
N ARG A 525 10.57 -12.79 9.58
CA ARG A 525 10.13 -13.97 10.35
C ARG A 525 10.06 -15.25 9.52
N LEU A 526 10.07 -15.16 8.20
CA LEU A 526 10.05 -16.31 7.30
C LEU A 526 11.45 -16.72 6.82
N LYS A 527 12.48 -15.93 7.14
CA LYS A 527 13.86 -16.12 6.66
C LYS A 527 14.76 -16.91 7.61
N HIS A 528 14.34 -17.11 8.86
CA HIS A 528 15.07 -17.90 9.84
C HIS A 528 14.25 -19.11 10.32
N PRO A 529 14.81 -20.35 10.38
CA PRO A 529 14.05 -21.55 10.71
C PRO A 529 13.26 -21.47 12.02
N ASP A 530 13.89 -20.99 13.10
CA ASP A 530 13.25 -20.96 14.42
C ASP A 530 12.08 -19.96 14.51
N THR A 531 12.22 -18.78 13.91
CA THR A 531 11.15 -17.77 13.87
C THR A 531 10.03 -18.18 12.91
N TYR A 532 10.38 -18.83 11.78
CA TYR A 532 9.41 -19.41 10.86
C TYR A 532 8.58 -20.50 11.55
N ILE A 533 9.23 -21.44 12.25
CA ILE A 533 8.55 -22.53 12.94
C ILE A 533 7.62 -21.98 14.04
N LEU A 534 8.13 -21.04 14.85
CA LEU A 534 7.38 -20.49 15.96
C LEU A 534 6.22 -19.60 15.53
N HIS A 535 6.43 -18.65 14.61
CA HIS A 535 5.43 -17.62 14.30
C HIS A 535 4.53 -17.96 13.11
N TYR A 536 5.03 -18.69 12.12
CA TYR A 536 4.28 -18.99 10.90
C TYR A 536 3.76 -20.42 10.89
N PHE A 537 4.65 -21.41 11.00
CA PHE A 537 4.29 -22.83 10.89
C PHE A 537 3.29 -23.26 11.97
N SER A 538 3.50 -22.88 13.24
CA SER A 538 2.58 -23.16 14.36
C SER A 538 1.13 -22.76 14.06
N ARG A 539 0.93 -21.54 13.58
CA ARG A 539 -0.36 -20.95 13.24
C ARG A 539 -0.96 -21.55 11.98
N CYS A 540 -0.13 -21.86 10.97
CA CYS A 540 -0.58 -22.62 9.82
C CYS A 540 -1.16 -23.96 10.27
N MET A 541 -0.46 -24.67 11.18
CA MET A 541 -0.92 -25.97 11.66
C MET A 541 -2.19 -25.87 12.50
N ARG A 542 -2.33 -24.83 13.33
CA ARG A 542 -3.62 -24.54 13.99
C ARG A 542 -4.75 -24.32 13.01
N LEU A 543 -4.57 -23.47 11.99
CA LEU A 543 -5.60 -23.23 10.98
C LEU A 543 -5.93 -24.49 10.17
N ARG A 544 -4.94 -25.36 9.93
CA ARG A 544 -5.18 -26.65 9.24
C ARG A 544 -6.04 -27.64 10.03
N THR A 545 -6.22 -27.47 11.34
CA THR A 545 -7.21 -28.27 12.08
C THR A 545 -8.64 -28.01 11.58
N MET A 546 -8.93 -26.78 11.12
CA MET A 546 -10.20 -26.39 10.51
C MET A 546 -10.17 -26.52 8.99
N TYR A 547 -8.99 -26.32 8.37
CA TYR A 547 -8.79 -26.30 6.92
C TYR A 547 -7.67 -27.27 6.49
N PRO A 548 -7.89 -28.60 6.57
CA PRO A 548 -6.83 -29.60 6.43
C PRO A 548 -6.15 -29.62 5.05
N ASP A 549 -6.87 -29.19 4.01
CA ASP A 549 -6.43 -29.10 2.63
C ASP A 549 -5.76 -27.76 2.26
N ALA A 550 -5.67 -26.81 3.20
CA ALA A 550 -5.05 -25.52 2.95
C ALA A 550 -3.51 -25.62 2.89
N SER A 551 -2.95 -25.06 1.83
CA SER A 551 -1.51 -24.88 1.64
C SER A 551 -0.98 -23.67 2.43
N PHE A 552 0.34 -23.55 2.52
CA PHE A 552 1.04 -22.45 3.16
C PHE A 552 2.46 -22.34 2.59
N TRP A 553 3.16 -21.24 2.83
CA TRP A 553 4.51 -21.03 2.31
C TRP A 553 5.52 -22.03 2.89
N ILE A 554 6.28 -22.71 2.02
CA ILE A 554 7.41 -23.56 2.43
C ILE A 554 8.73 -22.96 1.93
N HIS A 555 9.64 -22.69 2.85
CA HIS A 555 11.01 -22.35 2.49
C HIS A 555 11.77 -23.65 2.17
N LYS A 556 12.31 -23.79 0.95
CA LYS A 556 12.98 -25.04 0.52
C LYS A 556 14.12 -25.48 1.47
N PRO A 557 15.02 -24.58 1.93
CA PRO A 557 16.01 -24.88 2.98
C PRO A 557 15.44 -25.44 4.29
N PHE A 558 14.16 -25.20 4.61
CA PHE A 558 13.59 -25.60 5.91
C PHE A 558 12.93 -26.98 5.89
N LEU A 559 12.82 -27.63 4.72
CA LEU A 559 12.22 -28.94 4.58
C LEU A 559 12.86 -30.00 5.49
N THR A 560 14.19 -29.94 5.69
CA THR A 560 14.90 -30.84 6.60
C THR A 560 14.46 -30.65 8.05
N TYR A 561 14.27 -29.41 8.50
CA TYR A 561 13.82 -29.12 9.86
C TYR A 561 12.34 -29.48 10.08
N LEU A 562 11.52 -29.27 9.06
CA LEU A 562 10.10 -29.64 9.08
C LEU A 562 9.90 -31.16 9.17
N SER A 563 10.88 -31.97 8.74
CA SER A 563 10.83 -33.43 8.85
C SER A 563 10.84 -33.96 10.30
N TYR A 564 11.24 -33.13 11.27
CA TYR A 564 11.17 -33.49 12.69
C TYR A 564 9.75 -33.49 13.25
N PHE A 565 8.79 -32.89 12.53
CA PHE A 565 7.40 -32.79 12.93
C PHE A 565 6.55 -33.85 12.22
N GLN A 566 5.67 -34.52 12.97
CA GLN A 566 4.68 -35.44 12.43
C GLN A 566 3.55 -34.67 11.76
N CYS A 567 3.77 -34.24 10.52
CA CYS A 567 2.79 -33.50 9.73
C CYS A 567 2.85 -33.90 8.25
N ASP A 568 1.70 -33.95 7.60
CA ASP A 568 1.59 -34.10 6.15
C ASP A 568 1.73 -32.74 5.47
N PHE A 569 2.63 -32.64 4.50
CA PHE A 569 2.82 -31.45 3.67
C PHE A 569 2.08 -31.67 2.34
N PRO A 570 0.90 -31.06 2.11
CA PRO A 570 0.26 -31.08 0.80
C PRO A 570 1.17 -30.36 -0.22
N SER A 571 0.73 -30.28 -1.48
CA SER A 571 1.46 -29.56 -2.55
C SER A 571 1.52 -28.05 -2.27
N CYS A 572 2.34 -27.65 -1.30
CA CYS A 572 2.50 -26.28 -0.85
C CYS A 572 3.42 -25.48 -1.78
N PRO A 573 3.14 -24.19 -2.00
CA PRO A 573 4.00 -23.32 -2.80
C PRO A 573 5.34 -23.06 -2.10
N LEU A 574 6.39 -22.89 -2.89
CA LEU A 574 7.70 -22.52 -2.36
C LEU A 574 7.73 -21.01 -2.09
N PHE A 575 8.26 -20.63 -0.94
CA PHE A 575 8.44 -19.23 -0.58
C PHE A 575 9.48 -18.55 -1.48
N ASP A 576 9.12 -17.40 -2.03
CA ASP A 576 9.99 -16.49 -2.78
C ASP A 576 9.46 -15.05 -2.63
N ASP A 577 10.31 -14.13 -2.17
CA ASP A 577 10.01 -12.71 -1.98
C ASP A 577 9.55 -12.02 -3.28
N ALA A 578 9.87 -12.59 -4.45
CA ALA A 578 9.50 -12.05 -5.76
C ALA A 578 8.17 -12.59 -6.32
N THR A 579 7.53 -13.55 -5.65
CA THR A 579 6.27 -14.17 -6.13
C THR A 579 5.13 -13.98 -5.13
N ALA A 580 3.90 -14.22 -5.58
CA ALA A 580 2.74 -14.34 -4.70
C ALA A 580 1.96 -15.61 -5.05
N CYS A 581 0.95 -15.96 -4.26
CA CYS A 581 0.16 -17.17 -4.49
C CYS A 581 -1.29 -16.81 -4.86
N TRP A 582 -1.76 -17.18 -6.04
CA TRP A 582 -3.16 -17.03 -6.43
C TRP A 582 -3.99 -18.23 -5.98
N CYS A 583 -5.10 -17.99 -5.28
CA CYS A 583 -5.90 -19.05 -4.70
C CYS A 583 -7.39 -18.91 -5.01
N ASP A 584 -8.06 -20.04 -5.28
CA ASP A 584 -9.53 -20.08 -5.36
C ASP A 584 -10.14 -19.69 -4.00
N GLU A 585 -9.51 -20.12 -2.90
CA GLU A 585 -9.86 -19.75 -1.54
C GLU A 585 -8.62 -19.40 -0.70
N VAL A 586 -8.65 -18.27 0.00
CA VAL A 586 -7.68 -17.90 1.03
C VAL A 586 -8.39 -17.92 2.38
N VAL A 587 -7.75 -18.48 3.40
CA VAL A 587 -8.25 -18.42 4.78
C VAL A 587 -7.16 -17.90 5.70
N GLY A 588 -7.49 -17.08 6.69
CA GLY A 588 -6.46 -16.59 7.58
C GLY A 588 -6.81 -15.29 8.27
N PHE A 589 -5.77 -14.54 8.64
CA PHE A 589 -5.92 -13.37 9.48
C PHE A 589 -5.72 -12.07 8.70
N LEU A 590 -6.21 -10.98 9.28
CA LEU A 590 -5.85 -9.62 8.88
C LEU A 590 -4.84 -9.02 9.88
N PRO A 591 -4.04 -8.03 9.46
CA PRO A 591 -3.17 -7.29 10.38
C PRO A 591 -3.95 -6.72 11.56
N GLY A 592 -3.45 -6.95 12.77
CA GLY A 592 -4.05 -6.43 14.00
C GLY A 592 -3.47 -7.05 15.26
N PRO A 593 -3.86 -6.57 16.43
CA PRO A 593 -3.36 -7.04 17.72
C PRO A 593 -3.64 -8.52 17.91
N SER A 594 -4.89 -8.97 17.75
CA SER A 594 -5.31 -10.36 18.02
C SER A 594 -4.61 -11.38 17.12
N SER A 595 -4.27 -11.03 15.88
CA SER A 595 -3.54 -11.91 14.95
C SER A 595 -2.02 -11.83 15.08
N SER A 596 -1.48 -10.87 15.85
CA SER A 596 -0.04 -10.67 16.00
C SER A 596 0.56 -11.47 17.16
N GLU A 597 -0.24 -11.79 18.19
CA GLU A 597 0.24 -12.43 19.42
C GLU A 597 0.24 -13.97 19.36
N LEU A 598 1.26 -14.61 19.95
CA LEU A 598 1.30 -16.07 20.13
C LEU A 598 0.45 -16.48 21.35
N GLY A 599 -0.30 -17.57 21.22
CA GLY A 599 -1.05 -18.22 22.29
C GLY A 599 -0.45 -19.55 22.73
N ALA A 600 -0.90 -20.07 23.88
CA ALA A 600 -0.48 -21.37 24.41
C ALA A 600 -0.81 -22.52 23.43
N GLU A 601 -1.86 -22.36 22.64
CA GLU A 601 -2.30 -23.28 21.60
C GLU A 601 -1.32 -23.35 20.42
N ASP A 602 -0.61 -22.26 20.09
CA ASP A 602 0.45 -22.27 19.07
C ASP A 602 1.59 -23.19 19.53
N ILE A 603 1.98 -23.06 20.81
CA ILE A 603 3.04 -23.85 21.42
C ILE A 603 2.62 -25.31 21.59
N THR A 604 1.39 -25.54 22.04
CA THR A 604 0.81 -26.87 22.20
C THR A 604 0.75 -27.61 20.87
N CYS A 605 0.35 -26.91 19.80
CA CYS A 605 0.34 -27.47 18.45
C CYS A 605 1.73 -27.95 18.03
N LEU A 606 2.77 -27.13 18.19
CA LEU A 606 4.15 -27.52 17.87
C LEU A 606 4.63 -28.73 18.68
N ARG A 607 4.40 -28.72 20.00
CA ARG A 607 4.82 -29.79 20.91
C ARG A 607 4.13 -31.13 20.61
N GLN A 608 2.85 -31.11 20.25
CA GLN A 608 2.12 -32.32 19.85
C GLN A 608 2.68 -32.95 18.56
N MET A 609 3.19 -32.12 17.65
CA MET A 609 3.79 -32.59 16.40
C MET A 609 5.24 -33.02 16.55
N LEU A 610 5.96 -32.61 17.61
CA LEU A 610 7.37 -32.95 17.82
C LEU A 610 7.50 -34.23 18.68
N PRO A 611 7.82 -35.40 18.10
CA PRO A 611 7.72 -36.69 18.80
C PRO A 611 8.76 -36.86 19.91
N THR A 612 9.87 -36.13 19.82
CA THR A 612 10.97 -36.16 20.79
C THR A 612 10.69 -35.29 22.01
N TRP A 613 9.65 -34.44 21.97
CA TRP A 613 9.37 -33.49 23.05
C TRP A 613 9.00 -34.22 24.35
N LYS A 614 9.44 -33.64 25.48
CA LYS A 614 9.15 -34.13 26.83
C LYS A 614 8.44 -33.05 27.61
N GLU A 615 7.29 -33.41 28.18
CA GLU A 615 6.46 -32.47 28.95
C GLU A 615 7.16 -31.95 30.20
N LYS A 616 7.87 -32.83 30.91
CA LYS A 616 8.54 -32.50 32.18
C LYS A 616 10.06 -32.47 32.03
N PRO A 617 10.75 -31.66 32.85
CA PRO A 617 12.21 -31.67 32.91
C PRO A 617 12.75 -33.06 33.28
N THR A 618 13.98 -33.32 32.85
CA THR A 618 14.83 -34.41 33.37
C THR A 618 15.67 -33.89 34.53
N GLU A 619 16.11 -34.78 35.43
CA GLU A 619 16.52 -34.43 36.80
C GLU A 619 17.39 -33.17 36.92
N LYS A 620 18.57 -33.07 36.26
CA LYS A 620 19.42 -31.86 36.31
C LYS A 620 20.11 -31.56 34.97
N VAL A 621 19.39 -30.98 34.03
CA VAL A 621 19.95 -30.54 32.74
C VAL A 621 19.85 -29.03 32.62
N CYS A 622 21.00 -28.35 32.50
CA CYS A 622 21.07 -26.91 32.26
C CYS A 622 21.48 -26.66 30.81
N THR A 623 20.65 -25.90 30.08
CA THR A 623 20.93 -25.49 28.71
C THR A 623 21.29 -24.01 28.66
N ILE A 624 22.37 -23.67 27.97
CA ILE A 624 22.87 -22.30 27.86
C ILE A 624 22.86 -21.89 26.39
N ILE A 625 22.15 -20.81 26.07
CA ILE A 625 22.11 -20.25 24.72
C ILE A 625 23.31 -19.33 24.55
N LEU A 626 24.21 -19.68 23.64
CA LEU A 626 25.43 -18.92 23.39
C LEU A 626 25.14 -17.64 22.59
N ASP A 627 25.93 -16.60 22.86
CA ASP A 627 25.98 -15.38 22.06
C ASP A 627 27.32 -14.65 22.23
N ASP A 628 27.36 -13.37 21.85
CA ASP A 628 28.53 -12.52 21.98
C ASP A 628 28.92 -12.24 23.43
N VAL A 629 28.02 -12.44 24.40
CA VAL A 629 28.25 -12.29 25.85
C VAL A 629 28.47 -13.64 26.51
N LEU A 630 27.53 -14.58 26.37
CA LEU A 630 27.59 -15.96 26.83
C LEU A 630 28.40 -16.82 25.84
N THR A 631 29.68 -16.51 25.69
CA THR A 631 30.58 -17.32 24.86
C THR A 631 30.96 -18.63 25.51
N ILE A 632 31.28 -19.63 24.69
CA ILE A 632 31.68 -20.96 25.15
C ILE A 632 32.82 -20.94 26.18
N GLU A 633 33.81 -20.08 26.01
CA GLU A 633 34.95 -19.91 26.93
C GLU A 633 34.45 -19.46 28.31
N TYR A 634 33.69 -18.37 28.34
CA TYR A 634 33.11 -17.83 29.57
C TYR A 634 32.19 -18.82 30.28
N VAL A 635 31.36 -19.55 29.52
CA VAL A 635 30.46 -20.57 30.07
C VAL A 635 31.27 -21.67 30.76
N ASN A 636 32.30 -22.21 30.10
CA ASN A 636 33.16 -23.26 30.64
C ASN A 636 34.02 -22.79 31.83
N ASP A 637 34.47 -21.54 31.82
CA ASP A 637 35.36 -21.01 32.86
C ASP A 637 34.61 -20.56 34.12
N ARG A 638 33.33 -20.15 34.00
CA ARG A 638 32.60 -19.50 35.10
C ARG A 638 31.29 -20.18 35.46
N ILE A 639 30.43 -20.49 34.48
CA ILE A 639 29.08 -21.02 34.75
C ILE A 639 29.11 -22.52 35.05
N VAL A 640 29.83 -23.31 34.23
CA VAL A 640 29.94 -24.76 34.41
C VAL A 640 30.53 -25.12 35.80
N PRO A 641 31.66 -24.53 36.24
CA PRO A 641 32.22 -24.85 37.55
C PRO A 641 31.27 -24.45 38.69
N PHE A 642 30.59 -23.31 38.55
CA PHE A 642 29.61 -22.85 39.54
C PHE A 642 28.45 -23.84 39.71
N LEU A 643 27.85 -24.32 38.61
CA LEU A 643 26.72 -25.25 38.67
C LEU A 643 27.15 -26.62 39.23
N LEU A 644 28.29 -27.15 38.78
CA LEU A 644 28.81 -28.44 39.26
C LEU A 644 29.20 -28.40 40.75
N GLU A 645 29.69 -27.27 41.26
CA GLU A 645 29.95 -27.08 42.70
C GLU A 645 28.65 -27.17 43.52
N LYS A 646 27.50 -26.74 42.98
CA LYS A 646 26.21 -26.82 43.67
C LYS A 646 25.58 -28.20 43.56
N ASN A 647 25.78 -28.89 42.45
CA ASN A 647 25.36 -30.26 42.28
C ASN A 647 26.14 -30.96 41.15
N GLU A 648 26.84 -32.03 41.48
CA GLU A 648 27.66 -32.78 40.50
C GLU A 648 26.80 -33.51 39.45
N GLU A 649 25.49 -33.67 39.66
CA GLU A 649 24.58 -34.32 38.71
C GLU A 649 24.15 -33.38 37.55
N TRP A 650 24.54 -32.09 37.58
CA TRP A 650 24.24 -31.17 36.49
C TRP A 650 24.89 -31.59 35.18
N THR A 651 24.06 -31.84 34.17
CA THR A 651 24.49 -31.97 32.78
C THR A 651 24.33 -30.63 32.08
N ILE A 652 25.44 -30.03 31.64
CA ILE A 652 25.43 -28.75 30.94
C ILE A 652 25.42 -28.98 29.44
N ARG A 653 24.48 -28.35 28.75
CA ARG A 653 24.36 -28.33 27.29
C ARG A 653 24.46 -26.89 26.81
N VAL A 654 25.12 -26.69 25.67
CA VAL A 654 25.24 -25.39 25.03
C VAL A 654 24.54 -25.44 23.69
N VAL A 655 23.90 -24.34 23.31
CA VAL A 655 23.22 -24.19 22.01
C VAL A 655 23.86 -22.99 21.32
N SER A 656 24.46 -23.24 20.16
CA SER A 656 24.99 -22.17 19.31
C SER A 656 23.85 -21.41 18.62
N GLN A 657 24.13 -20.17 18.22
CA GLN A 657 23.25 -19.42 17.33
C GLN A 657 23.15 -20.08 15.94
N GLU A 658 24.16 -20.86 15.55
CA GLU A 658 24.18 -21.58 14.27
C GLU A 658 23.38 -22.90 14.31
N ASP A 659 22.95 -23.36 15.50
CA ASP A 659 22.20 -24.60 15.69
C ASP A 659 20.69 -24.39 15.41
N TYR A 660 20.35 -24.00 14.19
CA TYR A 660 18.97 -23.68 13.80
C TYR A 660 18.05 -24.90 13.86
N ALA A 661 16.84 -24.72 14.38
CA ALA A 661 15.78 -25.73 14.42
C ALA A 661 16.23 -27.12 14.92
N SER A 662 17.20 -27.13 15.84
CA SER A 662 17.63 -28.28 16.62
C SER A 662 17.11 -28.14 18.05
N TYR A 663 16.35 -29.13 18.50
CA TYR A 663 15.67 -29.09 19.81
C TYR A 663 16.26 -30.07 20.83
N ASP A 664 17.15 -30.98 20.40
CA ASP A 664 17.67 -32.06 21.24
C ASP A 664 18.37 -31.56 22.50
N ALA A 665 19.10 -30.46 22.39
CA ALA A 665 19.77 -29.84 23.53
C ALA A 665 18.76 -29.31 24.56
N LEU A 666 17.62 -28.76 24.10
CA LEU A 666 16.58 -28.16 24.93
C LEU A 666 15.71 -29.20 25.63
N ILE A 667 15.44 -30.32 24.96
CA ILE A 667 14.53 -31.37 25.45
C ILE A 667 15.05 -31.94 26.78
N GLY A 668 14.18 -31.89 27.80
CA GLY A 668 14.46 -32.36 29.15
C GLY A 668 15.22 -31.37 30.03
N SER A 669 15.49 -30.14 29.59
CA SER A 669 16.14 -29.14 30.43
C SER A 669 15.29 -28.77 31.65
N SER A 670 15.92 -28.65 32.82
CA SER A 670 15.34 -28.10 34.04
C SER A 670 15.70 -26.62 34.26
N LEU A 671 16.83 -26.18 33.70
CA LEU A 671 17.30 -24.80 33.72
C LEU A 671 17.73 -24.36 32.31
N CYS A 672 17.34 -23.16 31.89
CA CYS A 672 17.81 -22.53 30.66
C CYS A 672 18.33 -21.12 30.94
N ILE A 673 19.49 -20.77 30.37
CA ILE A 673 20.16 -19.47 30.59
C ILE A 673 20.38 -18.79 29.23
N LEU A 674 19.96 -17.54 29.10
CA LEU A 674 20.25 -16.71 27.90
C LEU A 674 20.40 -15.22 28.21
N VAL A 675 20.96 -14.48 27.26
CA VAL A 675 20.90 -13.01 27.21
C VAL A 675 19.86 -12.58 26.16
N GLY A 676 18.84 -11.86 26.60
CA GLY A 676 17.72 -11.37 25.78
C GLY A 676 17.84 -9.89 25.38
N GLY A 677 16.74 -9.31 24.88
CA GLY A 677 16.64 -7.92 24.42
C GLY A 677 15.97 -7.77 23.04
N GLN A 678 15.86 -6.52 22.56
CA GLN A 678 15.04 -6.14 21.39
C GLN A 678 15.37 -6.89 20.08
N ASP A 679 16.63 -7.29 19.88
CA ASP A 679 17.11 -7.95 18.66
C ASP A 679 17.50 -9.42 18.89
N THR A 680 16.81 -10.11 19.80
CA THR A 680 17.15 -11.48 20.21
C THR A 680 16.13 -12.54 19.81
N GLN A 681 15.18 -12.21 18.93
CA GLN A 681 14.10 -13.11 18.52
C GLN A 681 14.62 -14.47 18.01
N GLU A 682 15.68 -14.46 17.20
CA GLU A 682 16.33 -15.69 16.71
C GLU A 682 16.99 -16.52 17.83
N LYS A 683 17.38 -15.89 18.94
CA LYS A 683 17.98 -16.57 20.10
C LYS A 683 16.94 -17.33 20.91
N TRP A 684 15.78 -16.72 21.16
CA TRP A 684 14.77 -17.29 22.05
C TRP A 684 13.64 -18.02 21.30
N ALA A 685 13.50 -17.87 19.98
CA ALA A 685 12.40 -18.48 19.23
C ALA A 685 12.32 -20.00 19.39
N LYS A 686 13.44 -20.72 19.57
CA LYS A 686 13.45 -22.18 19.77
C LYS A 686 13.02 -22.63 21.18
N LEU A 687 12.91 -21.72 22.13
CA LEU A 687 12.67 -22.04 23.54
C LEU A 687 11.26 -22.58 23.82
N TRP A 688 10.34 -22.50 22.85
CA TRP A 688 9.04 -23.19 22.92
C TRP A 688 9.19 -24.70 23.16
N ALA A 689 10.31 -25.29 22.71
CA ALA A 689 10.59 -26.72 22.84
C ALA A 689 11.08 -27.14 24.23
N LEU A 690 11.37 -26.19 25.13
CA LEU A 690 11.69 -26.50 26.53
C LEU A 690 10.52 -27.25 27.19
N PRO A 691 10.79 -28.14 28.17
CA PRO A 691 9.74 -28.76 28.96
C PRO A 691 8.93 -27.72 29.74
N GLN A 692 7.67 -28.03 30.03
CA GLN A 692 6.90 -27.24 30.99
C GLN A 692 7.64 -27.18 32.33
N THR A 693 7.42 -26.12 33.08
CA THR A 693 8.08 -25.83 34.36
C THR A 693 9.60 -25.68 34.33
N CYS A 694 10.25 -25.74 33.16
CA CYS A 694 11.69 -25.42 33.04
C CYS A 694 11.92 -24.00 33.54
N CYS A 695 12.92 -23.83 34.42
CA CYS A 695 13.33 -22.51 34.88
C CYS A 695 14.08 -21.81 33.76
N LEU A 696 13.64 -20.61 33.37
CA LEU A 696 14.27 -19.80 32.34
C LEU A 696 14.89 -18.56 32.97
N MET A 697 16.21 -18.42 32.94
CA MET A 697 16.92 -17.24 33.40
C MET A 697 17.29 -16.37 32.18
N GLU A 698 16.59 -15.26 32.05
CA GLU A 698 16.83 -14.28 31.00
C GLU A 698 17.57 -13.08 31.58
N PHE A 699 18.72 -12.75 31.01
CA PHE A 699 19.46 -11.54 31.34
C PHE A 699 19.21 -10.46 30.31
N GLN A 700 18.84 -9.25 30.72
CA GLN A 700 18.64 -8.11 29.80
C GLN A 700 19.35 -6.86 30.30
N GLN A 701 19.80 -6.01 29.37
CA GLN A 701 20.28 -4.69 29.72
C GLN A 701 19.10 -3.79 30.11
N GLU A 702 19.20 -3.10 31.25
CA GLU A 702 18.12 -2.28 31.84
C GLU A 702 17.59 -1.12 30.96
N LEU A 703 18.35 -0.74 29.93
CA LEU A 703 17.98 0.31 28.97
C LEU A 703 17.49 -0.23 27.61
N GLN A 704 17.59 -1.55 27.39
CA GLN A 704 17.25 -2.22 26.13
C GLN A 704 16.29 -3.40 26.39
N ILE A 705 15.22 -3.11 27.14
CA ILE A 705 14.26 -4.10 27.57
C ILE A 705 13.32 -4.51 26.42
N ASP A 706 13.02 -5.81 26.38
CA ASP A 706 12.03 -6.43 25.50
C ASP A 706 11.20 -7.47 26.26
N GLY A 707 9.93 -7.61 25.88
CA GLY A 707 8.99 -8.52 26.55
C GLY A 707 8.71 -9.83 25.84
N GLU A 708 9.19 -10.02 24.61
CA GLU A 708 8.73 -11.12 23.76
C GLU A 708 9.23 -12.50 24.24
N CYS A 709 10.45 -12.59 24.78
CA CYS A 709 10.96 -13.83 25.38
C CYS A 709 10.17 -14.22 26.65
N GLN A 710 9.89 -13.25 27.52
CA GLN A 710 9.03 -13.47 28.69
C GLN A 710 7.62 -13.90 28.25
N HIS A 711 7.05 -13.25 27.23
CA HIS A 711 5.77 -13.65 26.65
C HIS A 711 5.77 -15.12 26.23
N LEU A 712 6.73 -15.52 25.38
CA LEU A 712 6.88 -16.90 24.92
C LEU A 712 6.99 -17.87 26.10
N ALA A 713 7.81 -17.53 27.10
CA ALA A 713 8.06 -18.40 28.24
C ALA A 713 6.78 -18.71 29.03
N HIS A 714 5.95 -17.70 29.27
CA HIS A 714 4.69 -17.88 30.00
C HIS A 714 3.68 -18.72 29.21
N ILE A 715 3.45 -18.41 27.93
CA ILE A 715 2.52 -19.20 27.11
C ILE A 715 3.02 -20.63 26.85
N ALA A 716 4.33 -20.87 26.94
CA ALA A 716 4.93 -22.18 26.87
C ALA A 716 4.91 -22.93 28.23
N GLY A 717 4.40 -22.32 29.30
CA GLY A 717 4.33 -22.93 30.63
C GLY A 717 5.69 -23.05 31.33
N LEU A 718 6.66 -22.20 30.99
CA LEU A 718 7.98 -22.14 31.64
C LEU A 718 7.91 -21.35 32.95
N GLN A 719 9.01 -21.32 33.71
CA GLN A 719 9.17 -20.51 34.91
C GLN A 719 10.27 -19.45 34.69
N PRO A 720 9.95 -18.35 33.99
CA PRO A 720 10.94 -17.35 33.65
C PRO A 720 11.30 -16.42 34.81
N TRP A 721 12.54 -15.95 34.77
CA TRP A 721 13.11 -14.95 35.66
C TRP A 721 13.86 -13.93 34.80
N ILE A 722 13.56 -12.65 35.02
CA ILE A 722 14.24 -11.54 34.35
C ILE A 722 15.30 -10.95 35.27
N LEU A 723 16.55 -10.92 34.82
CA LEU A 723 17.69 -10.41 35.58
C LEU A 723 18.33 -9.23 34.85
N LEU A 724 18.20 -8.04 35.44
CA LEU A 724 18.66 -6.80 34.82
C LEU A 724 20.16 -6.60 34.99
N LEU A 725 20.79 -6.16 33.90
CA LEU A 725 22.20 -5.84 33.79
C LEU A 725 22.36 -4.36 33.47
N SER A 726 23.33 -3.72 34.10
CA SER A 726 23.75 -2.36 33.75
C SER A 726 24.63 -2.38 32.50
N LYS A 727 24.61 -1.25 31.76
CA LYS A 727 25.46 -1.07 30.58
C LYS A 727 26.94 -1.19 30.94
N GLY A 728 27.70 -1.98 30.19
CA GLY A 728 29.13 -2.17 30.41
C GLY A 728 29.81 -2.79 29.20
N ARG A 729 31.14 -2.96 29.26
CA ARG A 729 31.85 -3.77 28.27
C ARG A 729 31.53 -5.24 28.52
N ARG A 730 31.74 -6.10 27.53
CA ARG A 730 31.46 -7.55 27.61
C ARG A 730 31.92 -8.21 28.92
N LYS A 731 33.15 -7.94 29.37
CA LYS A 731 33.66 -8.49 30.64
C LYS A 731 32.88 -7.97 31.87
N ASP A 732 32.59 -6.68 31.89
CA ASP A 732 31.81 -6.05 32.96
C ASP A 732 30.38 -6.63 33.01
N VAL A 733 29.81 -6.96 31.85
CA VAL A 733 28.49 -7.61 31.71
C VAL A 733 28.54 -9.07 32.17
N GLN A 734 29.57 -9.81 31.77
CA GLN A 734 29.81 -11.19 32.22
C GLN A 734 29.93 -11.27 33.75
N ASP A 735 30.70 -10.39 34.39
CA ASP A 735 30.82 -10.38 35.85
C ASP A 735 29.47 -10.07 36.55
N GLN A 736 28.65 -9.18 35.97
CA GLN A 736 27.28 -8.92 36.45
C GLN A 736 26.37 -10.15 36.30
N ILE A 737 26.48 -10.91 35.21
CA ILE A 737 25.72 -12.15 35.00
C ILE A 737 26.01 -13.14 36.14
N MET A 738 27.29 -13.36 36.49
CA MET A 738 27.63 -14.23 37.63
C MET A 738 27.08 -13.70 38.95
N GLU A 739 27.20 -12.39 39.21
CA GLU A 739 26.70 -11.80 40.45
C GLU A 739 25.19 -12.01 40.62
N GLN A 740 24.42 -11.80 39.55
CA GLN A 740 22.97 -12.00 39.55
C GLN A 740 22.60 -13.49 39.64
N LEU A 741 23.32 -14.37 38.94
CA LEU A 741 23.14 -15.82 39.02
C LEU A 741 23.37 -16.34 40.44
N GLU A 742 24.46 -15.93 41.10
CA GLU A 742 24.76 -16.33 42.48
C GLU A 742 23.71 -15.81 43.48
N LYS A 743 23.28 -14.55 43.32
CA LYS A 743 22.23 -13.94 44.16
C LYS A 743 20.91 -14.68 44.02
N TRP A 744 20.54 -15.01 42.79
CA TRP A 744 19.33 -15.76 42.51
C TRP A 744 19.40 -17.19 43.07
N TRP A 745 20.52 -17.89 42.85
CA TRP A 745 20.71 -19.27 43.31
C TRP A 745 20.60 -19.40 44.83
N LYS A 746 21.17 -18.45 45.60
CA LYS A 746 21.09 -18.44 47.06
C LYS A 746 19.66 -18.42 47.59
N LYS A 747 18.73 -17.81 46.86
CA LYS A 747 17.31 -17.70 47.26
C LYS A 747 16.46 -18.85 46.69
N ASN A 748 16.78 -19.29 45.47
CA ASN A 748 15.86 -20.08 44.66
C ASN A 748 16.41 -21.45 44.22
N GLY A 749 17.70 -21.74 44.42
CA GLY A 749 18.39 -22.92 43.89
C GLY A 749 17.97 -24.27 44.49
N ILE A 750 17.06 -24.29 45.48
CA ILE A 750 16.42 -25.52 46.00
C ILE A 750 15.18 -25.89 45.16
N MET A 751 14.62 -24.91 44.44
CA MET A 751 13.40 -25.08 43.62
C MET A 751 13.68 -25.57 42.20
N VAL A 752 14.95 -25.65 41.81
CA VAL A 752 15.45 -26.09 40.49
C VAL A 752 16.30 -27.32 40.69
#